data_AF-A0A2M8BNL0-F1
#
_entry.id   AF-A0A2M8BNL0-F1
#
_cell.length_a   1.000
_cell.length_b   1.000
_cell.length_c   1.000
_cell.angle_alpha   90.00
_cell.angle_beta   90.00
_cell.angle_gamma   90.00
#
_symmetry.space_group_name_H-M   'P 1'
#
loop_
_entity.id
_entity.type
_entity.pdbx_description
1 polymer ?
#
loop_
_entity_poly.entity_id
_entity_poly.type
_entity_poly.pdbx_seq_one_letter_code
_entity_poly.pdbx_strand_id
1 'polypeptide(L)'
;MSELMPMAEPDQFATRKKSGIAATTLTTLLQLFERTPGLERVWLFGSRARGDFRNESDIDLVVDSPSLDSRDIARLSGDLEELGLMYRVDLVSWQDKLEDRFRRLIQKDRKLFWEPRRHPAQAPALAGTQLKEFQTEVLAQLGQFITELKTHQAQAEPIVQALRAMENAQDLLREASDFPKKTWSALKAQGLLPPAFAGQPYSSRFDGAGRAIPNVCLKVPTGGGKTLLAAASVGRVFSSYLNRHTGLVLWIVPNEAIYRQTLKMLANRDHPYRQMLNTAGAGRVKILQKDSPLTRLDVDSHLCVMLLMLQSAARKDEAQKKLKAFRDRGNVLGFTPREDDIEAHWQLLAEVPNLDAYTSWGTSQAEAHATKGSIVKSSLGNVLRLVRPMVVIDEGHHAYSENALRTLDGFNPCFMLELSATPRITSDKSGKAVSGSNILVDVRGTDLEQAEMIKLPINVDLRGWADWQSCLAASVARLDALAAEAAALQSETNRYIRPILLVQVERTGRDMRDSGFIHAEDAKAYLMQLGLTEAQIAIKTSDKDELKAPENIDLLSPACEIRAIITKQALQEGWDCPFAYVLCALAAGKEVRAMTQLMGRILRLPHVAKTGRDALDACYVLCFDAKTGEVITAIKQSLETEGMGDLALSVQGSAGDAALPKPV
;
A
#
# COMPACT_ATOMS: atom_id res chain seq x y z
N MET A 1 -6.81 -32.81 -23.63
CA MET A 1 -7.98 -33.48 -23.01
C MET A 1 -7.48 -34.17 -21.76
N SER A 2 -7.77 -33.79 -20.52
CA SER A 2 -8.84 -32.96 -19.96
C SER A 2 -8.30 -31.85 -19.06
N GLU A 3 -8.92 -30.68 -19.14
CA GLU A 3 -8.71 -29.51 -18.29
C GLU A 3 -9.00 -29.86 -16.82
N LEU A 4 -8.05 -29.56 -15.93
CA LEU A 4 -8.33 -29.37 -14.51
C LEU A 4 -8.58 -27.87 -14.30
N MET A 5 -9.85 -27.49 -14.34
CA MET A 5 -10.29 -26.19 -13.85
C MET A 5 -9.94 -26.09 -12.35
N PRO A 6 -9.41 -24.95 -11.87
CA PRO A 6 -9.34 -24.71 -10.43
C PRO A 6 -10.77 -24.59 -9.89
N MET A 7 -11.16 -25.50 -8.99
CA MET A 7 -12.44 -25.39 -8.28
C MET A 7 -12.42 -24.12 -7.43
N ALA A 8 -13.40 -23.25 -7.63
CA ALA A 8 -13.62 -22.07 -6.79
C ALA A 8 -13.71 -22.50 -5.32
N GLU A 9 -12.99 -21.82 -4.43
CA GLU A 9 -13.22 -21.98 -3.00
C GLU A 9 -14.68 -21.64 -2.67
N PRO A 10 -15.40 -22.49 -1.91
CA PRO A 10 -16.84 -22.31 -1.69
C PRO A 10 -17.12 -21.12 -0.77
N ASP A 11 -17.72 -20.06 -1.34
CA ASP A 11 -18.24 -18.92 -0.59
C ASP A 11 -19.32 -19.35 0.43
N GLN A 12 -19.04 -19.14 1.73
CA GLN A 12 -19.95 -19.40 2.84
C GLN A 12 -21.26 -18.61 2.71
N PHE A 13 -21.17 -17.37 2.21
CA PHE A 13 -22.32 -16.49 2.09
C PHE A 13 -23.27 -16.99 0.99
N ALA A 14 -22.73 -17.35 -0.18
CA ALA A 14 -23.50 -18.01 -1.24
C ALA A 14 -24.15 -19.32 -0.77
N THR A 15 -23.43 -20.13 0.02
CA THR A 15 -23.96 -21.39 0.56
C THR A 15 -25.15 -21.13 1.50
N ARG A 16 -25.01 -20.20 2.45
CA ARG A 16 -26.07 -19.81 3.38
C ARG A 16 -27.30 -19.27 2.66
N LYS A 17 -27.10 -18.36 1.69
CA LYS A 17 -28.18 -17.76 0.90
C LYS A 17 -28.94 -18.80 0.06
N LYS A 18 -28.25 -19.80 -0.49
CA LYS A 18 -28.86 -20.84 -1.34
C LYS A 18 -29.44 -22.03 -0.57
N SER A 19 -29.20 -22.13 0.73
CA SER A 19 -29.63 -23.26 1.58
C SER A 19 -31.14 -23.29 1.90
N GLY A 20 -31.84 -22.17 1.70
CA GLY A 20 -33.25 -22.00 2.06
C GLY A 20 -33.56 -22.14 3.55
N ILE A 21 -32.55 -21.98 4.41
CA ILE A 21 -32.71 -21.92 5.87
C ILE A 21 -33.20 -20.52 6.24
N ALA A 22 -34.24 -20.43 7.06
CA ALA A 22 -34.78 -19.15 7.53
C ALA A 22 -33.69 -18.32 8.23
N ALA A 23 -33.70 -17.00 8.02
CA ALA A 23 -32.66 -16.10 8.54
C ALA A 23 -32.50 -16.16 10.07
N THR A 24 -33.60 -16.39 10.80
CA THR A 24 -33.60 -16.58 12.26
C THR A 24 -32.86 -17.86 12.65
N THR A 25 -33.23 -19.00 12.08
CA THR A 25 -32.54 -20.29 12.30
C THR A 25 -31.07 -20.22 11.93
N LEU A 26 -30.74 -19.60 10.79
CA LEU A 26 -29.36 -19.42 10.35
C LEU A 26 -28.56 -18.61 11.38
N THR A 27 -29.12 -17.51 11.89
CA THR A 27 -28.48 -16.69 12.92
C THR A 27 -28.20 -17.49 14.19
N THR A 28 -29.18 -18.27 14.65
CA THR A 28 -29.04 -19.11 15.85
C THR A 28 -27.97 -20.18 15.70
N LEU A 29 -27.91 -20.86 14.54
CA LEU A 29 -26.88 -21.86 14.24
C LEU A 29 -25.48 -21.22 14.22
N LEU A 30 -25.32 -20.07 13.55
CA LEU A 30 -24.03 -19.39 13.49
C LEU A 30 -23.56 -18.91 14.86
N GLN A 31 -24.46 -18.42 15.72
CA GLN A 31 -24.13 -18.04 17.10
C GLN A 31 -23.68 -19.22 17.94
N LEU A 32 -24.28 -20.40 17.75
CA LEU A 32 -23.83 -21.62 18.41
C LEU A 32 -22.42 -22.02 17.96
N PHE A 33 -22.14 -21.99 16.65
CA PHE A 33 -20.80 -22.35 16.15
C PHE A 33 -19.73 -21.38 16.64
N GLU A 34 -19.99 -20.07 16.63
CA GLU A 34 -19.04 -19.05 17.12
C GLU A 34 -18.70 -19.20 18.61
N ARG A 35 -19.64 -19.69 19.42
CA ARG A 35 -19.40 -19.90 20.86
C ARG A 35 -18.86 -21.31 21.19
N THR A 36 -18.73 -22.20 20.21
CA THR A 36 -18.26 -23.58 20.42
C THR A 36 -16.73 -23.63 20.37
N PRO A 37 -16.04 -23.85 21.49
CA PRO A 37 -14.57 -23.87 21.52
C PRO A 37 -14.02 -25.04 20.70
N GLY A 38 -12.96 -24.80 19.92
CA GLY A 38 -12.28 -25.85 19.14
C GLY A 38 -12.98 -26.26 17.84
N LEU A 39 -14.13 -25.67 17.51
CA LEU A 39 -14.82 -25.94 16.24
C LEU A 39 -14.05 -25.27 15.09
N GLU A 40 -13.57 -26.07 14.13
CA GLU A 40 -12.71 -25.59 13.04
C GLU A 40 -13.50 -25.35 11.76
N ARG A 41 -14.38 -26.26 11.35
CA ARG A 41 -15.17 -26.14 10.13
C ARG A 41 -16.48 -26.93 10.24
N VAL A 42 -17.53 -26.36 9.66
CA VAL A 42 -18.85 -26.99 9.49
C VAL A 42 -19.25 -26.91 8.02
N TRP A 43 -19.60 -28.05 7.46
CA TRP A 43 -20.08 -28.21 6.10
C TRP A 43 -21.58 -28.49 6.11
N LEU A 44 -22.31 -27.92 5.16
CA LEU A 44 -23.67 -28.33 4.83
C LEU A 44 -23.57 -29.39 3.74
N PHE A 45 -24.27 -30.51 3.89
CA PHE A 45 -24.38 -31.52 2.84
C PHE A 45 -25.87 -31.83 2.57
N GLY A 46 -26.15 -32.82 1.73
CA GLY A 46 -27.53 -33.22 1.47
C GLY A 46 -28.33 -32.23 0.62
N SER A 47 -29.65 -32.24 0.79
CA SER A 47 -30.57 -31.56 -0.14
C SER A 47 -30.44 -30.04 -0.14
N ARG A 48 -30.20 -29.46 1.04
CA ARG A 48 -29.98 -28.01 1.21
C ARG A 48 -28.65 -27.55 0.63
N ALA A 49 -27.63 -28.40 0.64
CA ALA A 49 -26.36 -28.10 -0.03
C ALA A 49 -26.51 -28.15 -1.56
N ARG A 50 -27.22 -29.15 -2.10
CA ARG A 50 -27.44 -29.27 -3.56
C ARG A 50 -28.42 -28.23 -4.10
N GLY A 51 -29.31 -27.70 -3.28
CA GLY A 51 -30.34 -26.75 -3.69
C GLY A 51 -31.62 -27.42 -4.20
N ASP A 52 -31.79 -28.74 -3.99
CA ASP A 52 -32.96 -29.53 -4.34
C ASP A 52 -33.87 -29.82 -3.12
N PHE A 53 -33.77 -28.99 -2.08
CA PHE A 53 -34.52 -29.10 -0.83
C PHE A 53 -36.00 -28.71 -0.97
N ARG A 54 -36.84 -29.31 -0.13
CA ARG A 54 -38.21 -28.88 0.19
C ARG A 54 -38.22 -28.05 1.48
N ASN A 55 -39.30 -27.29 1.72
CA ASN A 55 -39.42 -26.45 2.93
C ASN A 55 -39.22 -27.23 4.24
N GLU A 56 -39.66 -28.49 4.29
CA GLU A 56 -39.55 -29.37 5.46
C GLU A 56 -38.24 -30.17 5.53
N SER A 57 -37.27 -29.93 4.63
CA SER A 57 -36.04 -30.74 4.60
C SER A 57 -35.19 -30.51 5.83
N ASP A 58 -34.53 -31.56 6.28
CA ASP A 58 -33.59 -31.50 7.40
C ASP A 58 -32.36 -30.65 7.04
N ILE A 59 -31.63 -30.20 8.06
CA ILE A 59 -30.35 -29.51 7.92
C ILE A 59 -29.24 -30.51 8.24
N ASP A 60 -28.62 -31.04 7.20
CA ASP A 60 -27.54 -32.02 7.29
C ASP A 60 -26.18 -31.32 7.43
N LEU A 61 -25.54 -31.42 8.60
CA LEU A 61 -24.26 -30.79 8.92
C LEU A 61 -23.14 -31.81 9.16
N VAL A 62 -21.95 -31.49 8.67
CA VAL A 62 -20.72 -32.23 8.97
C VAL A 62 -19.73 -31.32 9.66
N VAL A 63 -19.27 -31.71 10.84
CA VAL A 63 -18.17 -31.06 11.55
C VAL A 63 -16.86 -31.67 11.09
N ASP A 64 -15.94 -30.84 10.61
CA ASP A 64 -14.57 -31.24 10.25
C ASP A 64 -13.58 -30.49 11.16
N SER A 65 -13.43 -31.02 12.38
CA SER A 65 -12.62 -30.40 13.44
C SER A 65 -11.76 -31.47 14.14
N PRO A 66 -10.54 -31.73 13.65
CA PRO A 66 -9.61 -32.71 14.24
C PRO A 66 -9.29 -32.48 15.72
N SER A 67 -9.45 -31.25 16.21
CA SER A 67 -9.22 -30.89 17.61
C SER A 67 -10.35 -31.23 18.58
N LEU A 68 -11.56 -31.58 18.09
CA LEU A 68 -12.70 -31.97 18.94
C LEU A 68 -12.72 -33.48 19.21
N ASP A 69 -12.94 -33.88 20.47
CA ASP A 69 -13.15 -35.28 20.83
C ASP A 69 -14.64 -35.68 20.75
N SER A 70 -14.95 -36.97 20.90
CA SER A 70 -16.34 -37.46 20.79
C SER A 70 -17.30 -36.85 21.84
N ARG A 71 -16.80 -36.39 22.99
CA ARG A 71 -17.63 -35.72 24.01
C ARG A 71 -17.94 -34.29 23.60
N ASP A 72 -17.01 -33.60 22.95
CA ASP A 72 -17.23 -32.27 22.41
C ASP A 72 -18.27 -32.28 21.29
N ILE A 73 -18.21 -33.27 20.39
CA ILE A 73 -19.21 -33.48 19.34
C ILE A 73 -20.58 -33.82 19.95
N ALA A 74 -20.64 -34.67 20.97
CA ALA A 74 -21.90 -35.00 21.65
C ALA A 74 -22.51 -33.76 22.35
N ARG A 75 -21.69 -32.91 22.97
CA ARG A 75 -22.15 -31.63 23.54
C ARG A 75 -22.71 -30.71 22.46
N LEU A 76 -22.01 -30.54 21.35
CA LEU A 76 -22.48 -29.70 20.24
C LEU A 76 -23.80 -30.23 19.66
N SER A 77 -23.97 -31.55 19.57
CA SER A 77 -25.23 -32.17 19.15
C SER A 77 -26.37 -31.87 20.14
N GLY A 78 -26.11 -31.97 21.45
CA GLY A 78 -27.09 -31.61 22.48
C GLY A 78 -27.46 -30.12 22.44
N ASP A 79 -26.46 -29.24 22.29
CA ASP A 79 -26.68 -27.81 22.18
C ASP A 79 -27.55 -27.46 20.96
N LEU A 80 -27.41 -28.18 19.84
CA LEU A 80 -28.24 -28.03 18.64
C LEU A 80 -29.70 -28.44 18.89
N GLU A 81 -29.93 -29.52 19.63
CA GLU A 81 -31.28 -29.99 19.99
C GLU A 81 -31.99 -28.98 20.92
N GLU A 82 -31.25 -28.37 21.84
CA GLU A 82 -31.77 -27.36 22.78
C GLU A 82 -32.17 -26.04 22.11
N LEU A 83 -31.73 -25.78 20.87
CA LEU A 83 -32.10 -24.55 20.13
C LEU A 83 -33.58 -24.50 19.73
N GLY A 84 -34.31 -25.63 19.79
CA GLY A 84 -35.74 -25.67 19.47
C GLY A 84 -36.06 -25.20 18.04
N LEU A 85 -35.18 -25.50 17.09
CA LEU A 85 -35.31 -25.03 15.71
C LEU A 85 -36.51 -25.67 15.01
N MET A 86 -37.12 -24.93 14.08
CA MET A 86 -38.23 -25.45 13.27
C MET A 86 -37.81 -26.59 12.34
N TYR A 87 -36.52 -26.68 12.02
CA TYR A 87 -35.96 -27.74 11.19
C TYR A 87 -35.20 -28.72 12.07
N ARG A 88 -35.30 -30.02 11.76
CA ARG A 88 -34.40 -31.01 12.33
C ARG A 88 -33.00 -30.79 11.81
N VAL A 89 -32.01 -30.89 12.70
CA VAL A 89 -30.59 -30.75 12.36
C VAL A 89 -29.90 -32.07 12.66
N ASP A 90 -29.30 -32.68 11.64
CA ASP A 90 -28.52 -33.91 11.79
C ASP A 90 -27.02 -33.54 11.71
N LEU A 91 -26.25 -33.91 12.74
CA LEU A 91 -24.82 -33.59 12.87
C LEU A 91 -23.96 -34.84 12.73
N VAL A 92 -22.96 -34.81 11.84
CA VAL A 92 -22.00 -35.90 11.65
C VAL A 92 -20.57 -35.40 11.87
N SER A 93 -19.74 -36.15 12.57
CA SER A 93 -18.29 -35.86 12.68
C SER A 93 -17.53 -36.47 11.50
N TRP A 94 -16.70 -35.65 10.84
CA TRP A 94 -15.85 -36.08 9.72
C TRP A 94 -14.73 -37.03 10.18
N GLN A 95 -14.33 -36.90 11.43
CA GLN A 95 -13.29 -37.69 12.08
C GLN A 95 -13.78 -39.12 12.42
N ASP A 96 -15.10 -39.35 12.45
CA ASP A 96 -15.67 -40.65 12.76
C ASP A 96 -15.50 -41.66 11.59
N LYS A 97 -15.60 -42.94 11.93
CA LYS A 97 -15.60 -44.03 10.94
C LYS A 97 -16.94 -44.07 10.20
N LEU A 98 -17.03 -43.31 9.11
CA LEU A 98 -18.17 -43.31 8.20
C LEU A 98 -18.09 -44.43 7.16
N GLU A 99 -19.24 -44.98 6.76
CA GLU A 99 -19.32 -45.92 5.65
C GLU A 99 -18.79 -45.28 4.34
N ASP A 100 -17.99 -46.01 3.56
CA ASP A 100 -17.31 -45.47 2.37
C ASP A 100 -18.26 -44.82 1.36
N ARG A 101 -19.44 -45.40 1.18
CA ARG A 101 -20.47 -44.85 0.29
C ARG A 101 -21.00 -43.51 0.79
N PHE A 102 -21.25 -43.40 2.09
CA PHE A 102 -21.75 -42.18 2.72
C PHE A 102 -20.67 -41.08 2.75
N ARG A 103 -19.42 -41.45 3.03
CA ARG A 103 -18.28 -40.52 2.98
C ARG A 103 -18.09 -39.90 1.61
N ARG A 104 -18.21 -40.69 0.52
CA ARG A 104 -18.16 -40.19 -0.86
C ARG A 104 -19.33 -39.25 -1.19
N LEU A 105 -20.52 -39.52 -0.66
CA LEU A 105 -21.69 -38.66 -0.84
C LEU A 105 -21.46 -37.28 -0.19
N ILE A 106 -20.99 -37.26 1.05
CA ILE A 106 -20.64 -36.01 1.74
C ILE A 106 -19.56 -35.26 0.95
N GLN A 107 -18.50 -35.92 0.50
CA GLN A 107 -17.44 -35.27 -0.28
C GLN A 107 -17.94 -34.63 -1.56
N LYS A 108 -18.90 -35.26 -2.24
CA LYS A 108 -19.48 -34.78 -3.48
C LYS A 108 -20.38 -33.57 -3.26
N ASP A 109 -21.20 -33.60 -2.22
CA ASP A 109 -22.31 -32.65 -2.05
C ASP A 109 -22.01 -31.54 -1.03
N ARG A 110 -20.95 -31.65 -0.23
CA ARG A 110 -20.65 -30.69 0.83
C ARG A 110 -20.36 -29.29 0.29
N LYS A 111 -20.90 -28.29 0.97
CA LYS A 111 -20.61 -26.86 0.77
C LYS A 111 -20.25 -26.23 2.11
N LEU A 112 -19.29 -25.31 2.10
CA LEU A 112 -18.80 -24.69 3.33
C LEU A 112 -19.93 -23.86 3.95
N PHE A 113 -20.31 -24.19 5.18
CA PHE A 113 -21.44 -23.56 5.86
C PHE A 113 -20.97 -22.57 6.92
N TRP A 114 -19.92 -22.94 7.66
CA TRP A 114 -19.29 -22.10 8.67
C TRP A 114 -17.84 -22.53 8.89
N GLU A 115 -16.98 -21.57 9.16
CA GLU A 115 -15.68 -21.76 9.77
C GLU A 115 -15.44 -20.53 10.68
N PRO A 116 -14.60 -20.63 11.74
CA PRO A 116 -14.26 -19.50 12.57
C PRO A 116 -13.82 -18.37 11.67
N ARG A 117 -14.28 -17.15 11.97
CA ARG A 117 -13.67 -15.97 11.37
C ARG A 117 -12.20 -16.02 11.73
N ARG A 118 -11.36 -16.42 10.78
CA ARG A 118 -9.93 -16.21 10.87
C ARG A 118 -9.79 -14.70 10.90
N HIS A 119 -9.70 -14.12 12.10
CA HIS A 119 -8.77 -13.03 12.24
C HIS A 119 -7.49 -13.54 11.57
N PRO A 120 -6.89 -12.82 10.61
CA PRO A 120 -5.50 -13.08 10.31
C PRO A 120 -4.85 -13.00 11.69
N ALA A 121 -4.45 -14.13 12.24
CA ALA A 121 -3.85 -14.28 13.57
C ALA A 121 -2.81 -15.41 13.52
N GLN A 122 -2.50 -15.91 12.33
CA GLN A 122 -1.33 -16.71 12.02
C GLN A 122 -0.55 -16.15 10.82
N ALA A 123 -0.63 -14.83 10.60
CA ALA A 123 0.48 -14.13 9.96
C ALA A 123 1.48 -13.75 11.06
N PRO A 124 2.80 -13.95 10.89
CA PRO A 124 3.78 -13.58 11.89
C PRO A 124 3.63 -12.09 12.22
N ALA A 125 3.20 -11.79 13.45
CA ALA A 125 3.07 -10.41 13.91
C ALA A 125 4.47 -9.78 13.90
N LEU A 126 4.66 -8.78 13.04
CA LEU A 126 5.95 -8.09 12.92
C LEU A 126 5.82 -6.79 13.71
N ALA A 127 6.45 -6.75 14.88
CA ALA A 127 6.38 -5.64 15.82
C ALA A 127 4.92 -5.26 16.20
N GLY A 128 4.13 -6.25 16.65
CA GLY A 128 2.76 -6.03 17.12
C GLY A 128 1.73 -5.73 16.02
N THR A 129 2.15 -5.62 14.76
CA THR A 129 1.26 -5.39 13.62
C THR A 129 1.05 -6.67 12.83
N GLN A 130 -0.22 -7.01 12.63
CA GLN A 130 -0.64 -8.10 11.75
C GLN A 130 -0.39 -7.71 10.30
N LEU A 131 0.57 -8.35 9.64
CA LEU A 131 0.69 -8.22 8.20
C LEU A 131 -0.43 -9.01 7.52
N LYS A 132 -0.97 -8.46 6.42
CA LYS A 132 -1.86 -9.20 5.52
C LYS A 132 -1.07 -10.28 4.78
N GLU A 133 -1.77 -11.25 4.22
CA GLU A 133 -1.16 -12.41 3.54
C GLU A 133 -0.22 -11.97 2.41
N PHE A 134 -0.71 -11.18 1.45
CA PHE A 134 0.14 -10.66 0.36
C PHE A 134 1.35 -9.86 0.87
N GLN A 135 1.22 -9.15 2.00
CA GLN A 135 2.34 -8.39 2.58
C GLN A 135 3.41 -9.32 3.13
N THR A 136 3.01 -10.46 3.69
CA THR A 136 3.92 -11.52 4.15
C THR A 136 4.62 -12.17 2.96
N GLU A 137 3.88 -12.44 1.88
CA GLU A 137 4.42 -12.99 0.63
C GLU A 137 5.44 -12.05 -0.03
N VAL A 138 5.14 -10.74 -0.09
CA VAL A 138 6.07 -9.71 -0.59
C VAL A 138 7.41 -9.80 0.16
N LEU A 139 7.37 -9.87 1.49
CA LEU A 139 8.58 -9.97 2.30
C LEU A 139 9.30 -11.32 2.15
N ALA A 140 8.56 -12.39 1.89
CA ALA A 140 9.12 -13.71 1.61
C ALA A 140 9.87 -13.72 0.26
N GLN A 141 9.29 -13.14 -0.79
CA GLN A 141 9.94 -13.00 -2.11
C GLN A 141 11.19 -12.11 -2.03
N LEU A 142 11.15 -11.02 -1.26
CA LEU A 142 12.34 -10.21 -0.97
C LEU A 142 13.42 -11.04 -0.24
N GLY A 143 13.02 -11.89 0.70
CA GLY A 143 13.94 -12.80 1.40
C GLY A 143 14.58 -13.83 0.48
N GLN A 144 13.83 -14.40 -0.47
CA GLN A 144 14.35 -15.30 -1.50
C GLN A 144 15.36 -14.59 -2.41
N PHE A 145 15.03 -13.38 -2.87
CA PHE A 145 15.98 -12.55 -3.63
C PHE A 145 17.27 -12.30 -2.87
N ILE A 146 17.19 -11.91 -1.58
CA ILE A 146 18.38 -11.67 -0.74
C ILE A 146 19.22 -12.93 -0.59
N THR A 147 18.59 -14.09 -0.44
CA THR A 147 19.29 -15.38 -0.29
C THR A 147 20.09 -15.69 -1.55
N GLU A 148 19.46 -15.60 -2.73
CA GLU A 148 20.12 -15.81 -4.01
C GLU A 148 21.21 -14.76 -4.28
N LEU A 149 20.96 -13.50 -3.90
CA LEU A 149 21.89 -12.38 -4.02
C LEU A 149 23.19 -12.64 -3.27
N LYS A 150 23.11 -13.14 -2.03
CA LYS A 150 24.30 -13.47 -1.22
C LYS A 150 25.13 -14.57 -1.87
N THR A 151 24.49 -15.59 -2.43
CA THR A 151 25.16 -16.68 -3.14
C THR A 151 26.00 -16.14 -4.31
N HIS A 152 25.40 -15.31 -5.16
CA HIS A 152 26.11 -14.75 -6.30
C HIS A 152 27.14 -13.68 -5.92
N GLN A 153 26.90 -12.92 -4.85
CA GLN A 153 27.88 -11.97 -4.33
C GLN A 153 29.15 -12.70 -3.87
N ALA A 154 29.00 -13.79 -3.09
CA ALA A 154 30.13 -14.58 -2.60
C ALA A 154 30.94 -15.22 -3.74
N GLN A 155 30.27 -15.58 -4.85
CA GLN A 155 30.94 -16.08 -6.07
C GLN A 155 31.68 -14.97 -6.84
N ALA A 156 31.12 -13.76 -6.87
CA ALA A 156 31.68 -12.63 -7.62
C ALA A 156 32.88 -11.99 -6.91
N GLU A 157 32.86 -11.91 -5.59
CA GLU A 157 33.85 -11.19 -4.78
C GLU A 157 35.32 -11.60 -5.05
N PRO A 158 35.71 -12.90 -5.06
CA PRO A 158 37.09 -13.27 -5.36
C PRO A 158 37.50 -12.92 -6.80
N ILE A 159 36.57 -13.01 -7.76
CA ILE A 159 36.82 -12.66 -9.17
C ILE A 159 37.06 -11.15 -9.30
N VAL A 160 36.19 -10.35 -8.67
CA VAL A 160 36.30 -8.88 -8.65
C VAL A 160 37.61 -8.45 -7.99
N GLN A 161 38.02 -9.08 -6.88
CA GLN A 161 39.30 -8.79 -6.23
C GLN A 161 40.50 -9.11 -7.14
N ALA A 162 40.49 -10.24 -7.83
CA ALA A 162 41.55 -10.60 -8.76
C ALA A 162 41.65 -9.63 -9.96
N LEU A 163 40.50 -9.21 -10.50
CA LEU A 163 40.45 -8.29 -11.65
C LEU A 163 40.85 -6.85 -11.30
N ARG A 164 40.69 -6.40 -10.04
CA ARG A 164 41.10 -5.04 -9.62
C ARG A 164 42.60 -4.79 -9.72
N ALA A 165 43.41 -5.84 -9.63
CA ALA A 165 44.87 -5.75 -9.75
C ALA A 165 45.37 -5.74 -11.20
N MET A 166 44.48 -5.96 -12.19
CA MET A 166 44.83 -6.02 -13.61
C MET A 166 44.62 -4.67 -14.29
N GLU A 167 45.63 -4.22 -15.03
CA GLU A 167 45.49 -3.07 -15.93
C GLU A 167 44.52 -3.40 -17.09
N ASN A 168 43.73 -2.42 -17.53
CA ASN A 168 42.78 -2.53 -18.65
C ASN A 168 41.62 -3.54 -18.50
N ALA A 169 41.32 -4.02 -17.29
CA ALA A 169 40.24 -4.98 -17.04
C ALA A 169 38.88 -4.34 -16.64
N GLN A 170 38.65 -3.06 -16.96
CA GLN A 170 37.47 -2.32 -16.45
C GLN A 170 36.12 -2.91 -16.88
N ASP A 171 35.99 -3.34 -18.13
CA ASP A 171 34.75 -3.94 -18.64
C ASP A 171 34.50 -5.32 -18.00
N LEU A 172 35.55 -6.14 -17.90
CA LEU A 172 35.50 -7.45 -17.23
C LEU A 172 35.17 -7.30 -15.74
N LEU A 173 35.74 -6.29 -15.08
CA LEU A 173 35.45 -5.97 -13.68
C LEU A 173 33.98 -5.57 -13.50
N ARG A 174 33.45 -4.76 -14.43
CA ARG A 174 32.04 -4.34 -14.41
C ARG A 174 31.10 -5.52 -14.60
N GLU A 175 31.40 -6.42 -15.52
CA GLU A 175 30.60 -7.63 -15.75
C GLU A 175 30.70 -8.61 -14.57
N ALA A 176 31.90 -8.84 -14.05
CA ALA A 176 32.12 -9.72 -12.90
C ALA A 176 31.43 -9.20 -11.64
N SER A 177 31.40 -7.88 -11.44
CA SER A 177 30.77 -7.23 -10.29
C SER A 177 29.25 -7.16 -10.35
N ASP A 178 28.62 -7.38 -11.52
CA ASP A 178 27.16 -7.36 -11.68
C ASP A 178 26.48 -8.66 -11.21
N PHE A 179 26.80 -9.08 -9.98
CA PHE A 179 26.14 -10.19 -9.31
C PHE A 179 24.61 -9.99 -9.13
N PRO A 180 24.06 -8.76 -8.99
CA PRO A 180 22.61 -8.58 -8.97
C PRO A 180 21.93 -9.02 -10.28
N LYS A 181 22.54 -8.76 -11.44
CA LYS A 181 22.03 -9.24 -12.74
C LYS A 181 22.05 -10.76 -12.86
N LYS A 182 23.08 -11.42 -12.31
CA LYS A 182 23.16 -12.89 -12.24
C LYS A 182 22.04 -13.46 -11.36
N THR A 183 21.85 -12.84 -10.19
CA THR A 183 20.74 -13.15 -9.25
C THR A 183 19.38 -13.04 -9.94
N TRP A 184 19.14 -11.96 -10.68
CA TRP A 184 17.89 -11.78 -11.41
C TRP A 184 17.67 -12.86 -12.48
N SER A 185 18.74 -13.21 -13.21
CA SER A 185 18.72 -14.29 -14.20
C SER A 185 18.40 -15.65 -13.57
N ALA A 186 18.93 -15.93 -12.38
CA ALA A 186 18.65 -17.16 -11.63
C ALA A 186 17.17 -17.23 -11.21
N LEU A 187 16.62 -16.16 -10.63
CA LEU A 187 15.20 -16.09 -10.28
C LEU A 187 14.30 -16.24 -11.51
N LYS A 188 14.68 -15.63 -12.65
CA LYS A 188 13.97 -15.79 -13.91
C LYS A 188 13.95 -17.24 -14.38
N ALA A 189 15.09 -17.93 -14.33
CA ALA A 189 15.20 -19.34 -14.70
C ALA A 189 14.38 -20.27 -13.79
N GLN A 190 14.25 -19.90 -12.51
CA GLN A 190 13.43 -20.61 -11.53
C GLN A 190 11.93 -20.27 -11.62
N GLY A 191 11.53 -19.31 -12.47
CA GLY A 191 10.13 -18.88 -12.59
C GLY A 191 9.62 -18.08 -11.39
N LEU A 192 10.51 -17.48 -10.59
CA LEU A 192 10.17 -16.73 -9.37
C LEU A 192 9.89 -15.24 -9.61
N LEU A 193 10.03 -14.76 -10.85
CA LEU A 193 9.69 -13.37 -11.21
C LEU A 193 8.20 -13.25 -11.60
N PRO A 194 7.58 -12.08 -11.39
CA PRO A 194 6.18 -11.87 -11.77
C PRO A 194 5.94 -12.14 -13.26
N PRO A 195 4.97 -12.99 -13.64
CA PRO A 195 4.75 -13.37 -15.04
C PRO A 195 4.54 -12.18 -15.99
N ALA A 196 3.85 -11.13 -15.53
CA ALA A 196 3.60 -9.91 -16.30
C ALA A 196 4.88 -9.14 -16.66
N PHE A 197 5.96 -9.35 -15.91
CA PHE A 197 7.21 -8.59 -16.03
C PHE A 197 8.44 -9.48 -16.26
N ALA A 198 8.29 -10.81 -16.28
CA ALA A 198 9.39 -11.76 -16.47
C ALA A 198 10.18 -11.56 -17.79
N GLY A 199 9.53 -10.97 -18.81
CA GLY A 199 10.17 -10.60 -20.08
C GLY A 199 11.11 -9.39 -19.99
N GLN A 200 11.00 -8.55 -18.95
CA GLN A 200 11.80 -7.33 -18.85
C GLN A 200 13.27 -7.64 -18.54
N PRO A 201 14.22 -6.92 -19.19
CA PRO A 201 15.63 -7.06 -18.86
C PRO A 201 15.93 -6.43 -17.49
N TYR A 202 16.88 -7.02 -16.76
CA TYR A 202 17.40 -6.43 -15.53
C TYR A 202 18.10 -5.10 -15.83
N SER A 203 17.73 -4.06 -15.10
CA SER A 203 18.35 -2.75 -15.17
C SER A 203 19.46 -2.63 -14.10
N SER A 204 20.70 -2.90 -14.53
CA SER A 204 21.88 -2.85 -13.66
C SER A 204 22.24 -1.43 -13.24
N ARG A 205 22.69 -1.30 -11.99
CA ARG A 205 23.14 -0.03 -11.40
C ARG A 205 24.49 -0.17 -10.74
N PHE A 206 25.28 0.89 -10.80
CA PHE A 206 26.63 0.95 -10.26
C PHE A 206 26.82 2.26 -9.51
N ASP A 207 27.49 2.19 -8.36
CA ASP A 207 27.79 3.38 -7.59
C ASP A 207 28.96 4.20 -8.16
N GLY A 208 29.27 5.32 -7.54
CA GLY A 208 30.38 6.17 -7.98
C GLY A 208 31.77 5.56 -7.78
N ALA A 209 31.87 4.40 -7.13
CA ALA A 209 33.09 3.59 -7.05
C ALA A 209 33.04 2.35 -7.98
N GLY A 210 32.05 2.27 -8.87
CA GLY A 210 31.90 1.18 -9.84
C GLY A 210 31.42 -0.15 -9.23
N ARG A 211 30.92 -0.16 -7.98
CA ARG A 211 30.37 -1.35 -7.35
C ARG A 211 28.92 -1.52 -7.77
N ALA A 212 28.50 -2.76 -8.07
CA ALA A 212 27.10 -3.03 -8.36
C ALA A 212 26.21 -2.71 -7.16
N ILE A 213 25.06 -2.09 -7.45
CA ILE A 213 24.03 -1.77 -6.47
C ILE A 213 22.89 -2.79 -6.68
N PRO A 214 22.64 -3.70 -5.73
CA PRO A 214 21.43 -4.50 -5.76
C PRO A 214 20.21 -3.59 -5.71
N ASN A 215 19.32 -3.70 -6.70
CA ASN A 215 18.15 -2.84 -6.79
C ASN A 215 16.91 -3.60 -7.26
N VAL A 216 15.82 -3.48 -6.49
CA VAL A 216 14.53 -4.14 -6.74
C VAL A 216 13.37 -3.19 -6.47
N CYS A 217 12.25 -3.44 -7.13
CA CYS A 217 11.00 -2.71 -6.98
C CYS A 217 9.90 -3.64 -6.50
N LEU A 218 9.17 -3.22 -5.46
CA LEU A 218 7.94 -3.83 -5.00
C LEU A 218 6.78 -3.05 -5.61
N LYS A 219 6.12 -3.61 -6.62
CA LYS A 219 4.90 -3.00 -7.16
C LYS A 219 3.76 -3.27 -6.18
N VAL A 220 3.27 -2.21 -5.55
CA VAL A 220 2.21 -2.27 -4.54
C VAL A 220 1.21 -1.15 -4.79
N PRO A 221 -0.08 -1.45 -4.97
CA PRO A 221 -1.09 -0.42 -5.22
C PRO A 221 -1.18 0.61 -4.09
N THR A 222 -1.75 1.77 -4.40
CA THR A 222 -2.03 2.78 -3.38
C THR A 222 -3.00 2.23 -2.32
N GLY A 223 -2.68 2.45 -1.05
CA GLY A 223 -3.40 1.83 0.07
C GLY A 223 -2.88 0.45 0.49
N GLY A 224 -2.06 -0.23 -0.32
CA GLY A 224 -1.49 -1.55 -0.01
C GLY A 224 -0.42 -1.59 1.09
N GLY A 225 -0.16 -0.47 1.76
CA GLY A 225 0.82 -0.39 2.86
C GLY A 225 2.28 -0.30 2.41
N LYS A 226 2.60 0.56 1.43
CA LYS A 226 3.98 0.74 0.94
C LYS A 226 4.96 1.14 2.04
N THR A 227 4.69 2.21 2.78
CA THR A 227 5.57 2.65 3.88
C THR A 227 5.73 1.56 4.96
N LEU A 228 4.71 0.74 5.22
CA LEU A 228 4.78 -0.44 6.11
C LEU A 228 5.77 -1.47 5.57
N LEU A 229 5.61 -1.88 4.31
CA LEU A 229 6.48 -2.84 3.63
C LEU A 229 7.92 -2.32 3.53
N ALA A 230 8.10 -1.02 3.31
CA ALA A 230 9.41 -0.38 3.30
C ALA A 230 10.10 -0.50 4.68
N ALA A 231 9.39 -0.22 5.77
CA ALA A 231 9.92 -0.34 7.13
C ALA A 231 10.28 -1.79 7.48
N ALA A 232 9.42 -2.74 7.11
CA ALA A 232 9.69 -4.17 7.30
C ALA A 232 10.87 -4.66 6.45
N SER A 233 10.99 -4.16 5.21
CA SER A 233 12.08 -4.51 4.29
C SER A 233 13.44 -4.02 4.77
N VAL A 234 13.51 -2.86 5.45
CA VAL A 234 14.75 -2.42 6.12
C VAL A 234 15.25 -3.50 7.07
N GLY A 235 14.37 -4.09 7.88
CA GLY A 235 14.73 -5.19 8.79
C GLY A 235 15.28 -6.42 8.05
N ARG A 236 14.66 -6.80 6.94
CA ARG A 236 15.11 -7.94 6.11
C ARG A 236 16.48 -7.68 5.51
N VAL A 237 16.71 -6.51 4.92
CA VAL A 237 18.00 -6.14 4.31
C VAL A 237 19.09 -6.04 5.38
N PHE A 238 18.86 -5.32 6.48
CA PHE A 238 19.87 -5.16 7.53
C PHE A 238 20.24 -6.49 8.19
N SER A 239 19.25 -7.29 8.57
CA SER A 239 19.50 -8.54 9.30
C SER A 239 19.96 -9.68 8.39
N SER A 240 19.37 -9.82 7.20
CA SER A 240 19.59 -11.00 6.35
C SER A 240 20.66 -10.77 5.28
N TYR A 241 20.74 -9.56 4.72
CA TYR A 241 21.74 -9.22 3.70
C TYR A 241 23.01 -8.66 4.34
N LEU A 242 22.90 -7.57 5.10
CA LEU A 242 24.05 -6.85 5.68
C LEU A 242 24.56 -7.49 6.99
N ASN A 243 23.81 -8.41 7.59
CA ASN A 243 24.09 -9.06 8.88
C ASN A 243 24.47 -8.06 9.99
N ARG A 244 23.75 -6.92 10.08
CA ARG A 244 24.00 -5.87 11.08
C ARG A 244 22.70 -5.16 11.49
N HIS A 245 22.71 -4.51 12.65
CA HIS A 245 21.58 -3.72 13.18
C HIS A 245 21.84 -2.21 13.21
N THR A 246 23.01 -1.77 12.76
CA THR A 246 23.42 -0.36 12.76
C THR A 246 23.86 0.06 11.37
N GLY A 247 23.82 1.36 11.10
CA GLY A 247 24.11 1.92 9.78
C GLY A 247 23.14 3.04 9.42
N LEU A 248 23.05 3.36 8.13
CA LEU A 248 22.23 4.46 7.63
C LEU A 248 21.24 3.96 6.58
N VAL A 249 19.97 4.35 6.74
CA VAL A 249 18.91 4.24 5.74
C VAL A 249 18.62 5.64 5.23
N LEU A 250 18.69 5.83 3.91
CA LEU A 250 18.27 7.04 3.23
C LEU A 250 16.85 6.83 2.69
N TRP A 251 15.87 7.44 3.35
CA TRP A 251 14.46 7.30 3.02
C TRP A 251 14.00 8.47 2.15
N ILE A 252 13.74 8.18 0.89
CA ILE A 252 13.34 9.15 -0.12
C ILE A 252 11.83 9.17 -0.25
N VAL A 253 11.27 10.38 -0.23
CA VAL A 253 9.85 10.66 -0.45
C VAL A 253 9.70 11.74 -1.53
N PRO A 254 8.56 11.79 -2.25
CA PRO A 254 8.42 12.61 -3.46
C PRO A 254 8.09 14.09 -3.19
N ASN A 255 7.40 14.40 -2.09
CA ASN A 255 6.89 15.75 -1.80
C ASN A 255 6.89 16.05 -0.29
N GLU A 256 6.67 17.33 0.04
CA GLU A 256 6.72 17.86 1.42
C GLU A 256 5.61 17.29 2.32
N ALA A 257 4.46 16.98 1.74
CA ALA A 257 3.32 16.46 2.48
C ALA A 257 3.57 15.03 2.99
N ILE A 258 3.98 14.16 2.07
CA ILE A 258 4.39 12.78 2.39
C ILE A 258 5.61 12.81 3.31
N TYR A 259 6.55 13.74 3.11
CA TYR A 259 7.68 13.94 4.03
C TYR A 259 7.21 14.20 5.47
N ARG A 260 6.31 15.16 5.70
CA ARG A 260 5.82 15.49 7.05
C ARG A 260 5.05 14.32 7.67
N GLN A 261 4.21 13.65 6.89
CA GLN A 261 3.42 12.50 7.35
C GLN A 261 4.33 11.34 7.77
N THR A 262 5.25 10.94 6.88
CA THR A 262 6.21 9.87 7.15
C THR A 262 7.11 10.23 8.32
N LEU A 263 7.58 11.49 8.42
CA LEU A 263 8.37 11.93 9.58
C LEU A 263 7.61 11.78 10.88
N LYS A 264 6.34 12.22 10.93
CA LYS A 264 5.48 12.08 12.12
C LYS A 264 5.30 10.61 12.51
N MET A 265 5.03 9.73 11.54
CA MET A 265 4.85 8.30 11.75
C MET A 265 6.14 7.60 12.22
N LEU A 266 7.28 7.93 11.61
CA LEU A 266 8.56 7.33 11.96
C LEU A 266 9.11 7.87 13.29
N ALA A 267 8.81 9.11 13.66
CA ALA A 267 9.22 9.70 14.94
C ALA A 267 8.40 9.16 16.13
N ASN A 268 7.14 8.77 15.91
CA ASN A 268 6.27 8.21 16.94
C ASN A 268 6.70 6.78 17.32
N ARG A 269 7.17 6.56 18.55
CA ARG A 269 7.69 5.27 19.03
C ARG A 269 6.63 4.16 19.07
N ASP A 270 5.37 4.53 19.19
CA ASP A 270 4.24 3.60 19.27
C ASP A 270 3.66 3.27 17.89
N HIS A 271 4.10 3.97 16.84
CA HIS A 271 3.62 3.72 15.50
C HIS A 271 4.22 2.42 14.93
N PRO A 272 3.43 1.57 14.25
CA PRO A 272 3.89 0.32 13.62
C PRO A 272 5.19 0.43 12.83
N TYR A 273 5.32 1.45 11.97
CA TYR A 273 6.51 1.65 11.15
C TYR A 273 7.77 1.84 12.00
N ARG A 274 7.65 2.59 13.09
CA ARG A 274 8.74 2.84 14.02
C ARG A 274 9.06 1.60 14.83
N GLN A 275 8.06 0.81 15.23
CA GLN A 275 8.28 -0.46 15.93
C GLN A 275 9.01 -1.49 15.05
N MET A 276 8.68 -1.55 13.75
CA MET A 276 9.41 -2.38 12.77
C MET A 276 10.88 -1.95 12.63
N LEU A 277 11.13 -0.64 12.52
CA LEU A 277 12.50 -0.12 12.50
C LEU A 277 13.23 -0.39 13.82
N ASN A 278 12.55 -0.29 14.98
CA ASN A 278 13.15 -0.63 16.27
C ASN A 278 13.56 -2.10 16.32
N THR A 279 12.77 -3.01 15.74
CA THR A 279 13.14 -4.41 15.62
C THR A 279 14.39 -4.56 14.74
N ALA A 280 14.43 -3.89 13.59
CA ALA A 280 15.59 -3.88 12.69
C ALA A 280 16.87 -3.34 13.37
N GLY A 281 16.73 -2.27 14.17
CA GLY A 281 17.83 -1.61 14.88
C GLY A 281 18.13 -2.15 16.28
N ALA A 282 17.56 -3.30 16.67
CA ALA A 282 17.70 -3.86 18.02
C ALA A 282 17.42 -2.84 19.13
N GLY A 283 16.33 -2.08 19.00
CA GLY A 283 15.88 -1.04 19.92
C GLY A 283 16.58 0.32 19.77
N ARG A 284 17.65 0.42 18.96
CA ARG A 284 18.48 1.62 18.80
C ARG A 284 18.30 2.23 17.42
N VAL A 285 17.35 3.15 17.29
CA VAL A 285 17.04 3.80 16.02
C VAL A 285 16.99 5.31 16.18
N LYS A 286 17.61 6.05 15.27
CA LYS A 286 17.63 7.52 15.26
C LYS A 286 16.94 8.01 13.99
N ILE A 287 15.87 8.80 14.12
CA ILE A 287 15.22 9.45 12.98
C ILE A 287 15.90 10.78 12.72
N LEU A 288 16.34 11.00 11.50
CA LEU A 288 17.14 12.15 11.08
C LEU A 288 16.46 12.89 9.94
N GLN A 289 16.63 14.21 9.95
CA GLN A 289 16.32 15.09 8.83
C GLN A 289 17.63 15.57 8.18
N LYS A 290 17.54 16.24 7.03
CA LYS A 290 18.72 16.74 6.30
C LYS A 290 19.67 17.62 7.15
N ASP A 291 19.11 18.38 8.09
CA ASP A 291 19.86 19.34 8.91
C ASP A 291 20.25 18.75 10.28
N SER A 292 19.86 17.50 10.58
CA SER A 292 20.21 16.84 11.85
C SER A 292 21.71 16.59 11.96
N PRO A 293 22.32 16.82 13.15
CA PRO A 293 23.71 16.42 13.39
C PRO A 293 23.89 14.91 13.24
N LEU A 294 24.99 14.50 12.60
CA LEU A 294 25.31 13.10 12.37
C LEU A 294 26.78 12.84 12.68
N THR A 295 27.04 11.95 13.63
CA THR A 295 28.40 11.53 13.98
C THR A 295 28.68 10.10 13.53
N ARG A 296 29.96 9.74 13.39
CA ARG A 296 30.36 8.35 13.13
C ARG A 296 29.84 7.40 14.21
N LEU A 297 29.90 7.84 15.47
CA LEU A 297 29.36 7.10 16.60
C LEU A 297 27.86 6.79 16.44
N ASP A 298 27.06 7.75 15.95
CA ASP A 298 25.63 7.51 15.71
C ASP A 298 25.42 6.35 14.73
N VAL A 299 26.12 6.36 13.59
CA VAL A 299 25.99 5.33 12.54
C VAL A 299 26.48 3.96 13.02
N ASP A 300 27.55 3.93 13.81
CA ASP A 300 28.12 2.68 14.31
C ASP A 300 27.26 2.07 15.43
N SER A 301 26.51 2.89 16.20
CA SER A 301 25.73 2.45 17.36
C SER A 301 24.22 2.38 17.16
N HIS A 302 23.66 3.02 16.12
CA HIS A 302 22.22 3.07 15.85
C HIS A 302 21.90 2.72 14.40
N LEU A 303 20.66 2.29 14.16
CA LEU A 303 20.04 2.38 12.84
C LEU A 303 19.57 3.83 12.64
N CYS A 304 20.33 4.60 11.87
CA CYS A 304 19.98 5.96 11.50
C CYS A 304 19.06 5.93 10.27
N VAL A 305 17.87 6.54 10.37
CA VAL A 305 16.92 6.66 9.26
C VAL A 305 16.78 8.13 8.91
N MET A 306 17.38 8.53 7.79
CA MET A 306 17.38 9.92 7.32
C MET A 306 16.31 10.11 6.24
N LEU A 307 15.34 10.97 6.51
CA LEU A 307 14.31 11.34 5.54
C LEU A 307 14.80 12.46 4.65
N LEU A 308 14.62 12.31 3.35
CA LEU A 308 14.94 13.34 2.35
C LEU A 308 13.86 13.40 1.26
N MET A 309 13.66 14.59 0.72
CA MET A 309 12.96 14.77 -0.54
C MET A 309 13.97 14.94 -1.67
N LEU A 310 13.82 14.14 -2.72
CA LEU A 310 14.51 14.37 -3.98
C LEU A 310 13.59 15.17 -4.89
N GLN A 311 13.77 16.48 -4.93
CA GLN A 311 13.09 17.31 -5.91
C GLN A 311 13.61 16.95 -7.31
N SER A 312 12.70 16.76 -8.27
CA SER A 312 13.02 16.63 -9.68
C SER A 312 13.78 17.87 -10.17
N ALA A 313 15.11 17.80 -10.21
CA ALA A 313 15.94 18.83 -10.82
C ALA A 313 15.87 18.66 -12.34
N ALA A 314 15.17 19.57 -13.02
CA ALA A 314 14.99 19.53 -14.47
C ALA A 314 16.28 19.89 -15.24
N ARG A 315 17.29 20.50 -14.59
CA ARG A 315 18.55 20.93 -15.23
C ARG A 315 19.79 20.45 -14.46
N LYS A 316 20.84 20.05 -15.17
CA LYS A 316 22.13 19.60 -14.61
C LYS A 316 22.75 20.63 -13.65
N ASP A 317 22.69 21.92 -14.00
CA ASP A 317 23.24 23.01 -13.17
C ASP A 317 22.47 23.22 -11.86
N GLU A 318 21.18 22.86 -11.83
CA GLU A 318 20.33 22.96 -10.66
C GLU A 318 20.52 21.77 -9.72
N ALA A 319 20.78 20.57 -10.25
CA ALA A 319 21.19 19.42 -9.45
C ALA A 319 22.55 19.68 -8.77
N GLN A 320 23.52 20.25 -9.49
CA GLN A 320 24.81 20.70 -8.92
C GLN A 320 24.66 21.89 -7.95
N LYS A 321 23.76 22.85 -8.20
CA LYS A 321 23.44 23.93 -7.25
C LYS A 321 22.65 23.44 -6.03
N LYS A 322 21.81 22.40 -6.13
CA LYS A 322 21.10 21.78 -5.00
C LYS A 322 21.99 20.79 -4.24
N LEU A 323 23.02 20.22 -4.87
CA LEU A 323 24.16 19.59 -4.18
C LEU A 323 24.91 20.60 -3.29
N LYS A 324 24.83 21.92 -3.56
CA LYS A 324 25.27 22.95 -2.58
C LYS A 324 24.40 22.99 -1.30
N ALA A 325 23.23 22.36 -1.27
CA ALA A 325 22.44 22.22 -0.04
C ALA A 325 23.04 21.17 0.92
N PHE A 326 23.88 20.26 0.41
CA PHE A 326 24.74 19.34 1.17
C PHE A 326 26.14 19.93 1.43
N ARG A 327 26.27 21.27 1.35
CA ARG A 327 27.52 21.96 1.72
C ARG A 327 27.88 21.64 3.17
N ASP A 328 29.18 21.66 3.39
CA ASP A 328 29.80 21.56 4.69
C ASP A 328 29.23 22.64 5.63
N ARG A 329 28.47 22.20 6.64
CA ARG A 329 27.88 23.04 7.69
C ARG A 329 28.45 22.70 9.07
N GLY A 330 29.50 21.87 9.14
CA GLY A 330 30.05 21.39 10.40
C GLY A 330 29.10 20.52 11.24
N ASN A 331 28.01 20.00 10.65
CA ASN A 331 27.03 19.16 11.35
C ASN A 331 27.30 17.65 11.19
N VAL A 332 28.37 17.29 10.49
CA VAL A 332 28.84 15.91 10.37
C VAL A 332 30.24 15.76 10.94
N LEU A 333 30.46 14.72 11.76
CA LEU A 333 31.71 14.57 12.53
C LEU A 333 32.20 13.11 12.57
N GLY A 334 33.52 12.94 12.45
CA GLY A 334 34.20 11.65 12.67
C GLY A 334 34.22 10.68 11.48
N PHE A 335 33.87 11.13 10.27
CA PHE A 335 33.85 10.28 9.07
C PHE A 335 35.09 10.42 8.19
N THR A 336 35.82 11.53 8.30
CA THR A 336 37.03 11.82 7.54
C THR A 336 38.26 11.82 8.45
N PRO A 337 39.47 11.56 7.92
CA PRO A 337 40.71 11.69 8.66
C PRO A 337 40.91 13.13 9.18
N ARG A 338 41.84 13.29 10.14
CA ARG A 338 42.26 14.63 10.56
C ARG A 338 42.87 15.39 9.38
N GLU A 339 42.76 16.70 9.37
CA GLU A 339 43.19 17.53 8.23
C GLU A 339 44.70 17.48 7.98
N ASP A 340 45.50 17.17 8.99
CA ASP A 340 46.95 17.03 8.92
C ASP A 340 47.44 15.65 8.44
N ASP A 341 46.55 14.66 8.35
CA ASP A 341 46.87 13.30 7.90
C ASP A 341 46.75 13.14 6.38
N ILE A 342 47.70 13.73 5.66
CA ILE A 342 47.73 13.76 4.19
C ILE A 342 47.70 12.36 3.57
N GLU A 343 48.35 11.38 4.21
CA GLU A 343 48.42 10.01 3.70
C GLU A 343 47.06 9.32 3.80
N ALA A 344 46.35 9.48 4.92
CA ALA A 344 45.00 8.93 5.08
C ALA A 344 44.00 9.55 4.08
N HIS A 345 44.07 10.86 3.80
CA HIS A 345 43.22 11.47 2.78
C HIS A 345 43.52 10.95 1.37
N TRP A 346 44.80 10.77 1.02
CA TRP A 346 45.21 10.21 -0.26
C TRP A 346 44.69 8.79 -0.48
N GLN A 347 44.83 7.93 0.54
CA GLN A 347 44.32 6.57 0.51
C GLN A 347 42.79 6.54 0.39
N LEU A 348 42.09 7.39 1.15
CA LEU A 348 40.64 7.45 1.13
C LEU A 348 40.06 7.90 -0.23
N LEU A 349 40.71 8.84 -0.90
CA LEU A 349 40.35 9.28 -2.25
C LEU A 349 40.57 8.18 -3.30
N ALA A 350 41.64 7.39 -3.16
CA ALA A 350 41.89 6.24 -4.02
C ALA A 350 40.86 5.11 -3.82
N GLU A 351 40.44 4.86 -2.58
CA GLU A 351 39.44 3.84 -2.25
C GLU A 351 38.02 4.22 -2.69
N VAL A 352 37.68 5.51 -2.62
CA VAL A 352 36.33 6.02 -2.93
C VAL A 352 36.43 7.19 -3.92
N PRO A 353 36.52 6.91 -5.22
CA PRO A 353 36.89 7.89 -6.26
C PRO A 353 35.81 8.95 -6.55
N ASN A 354 34.65 8.88 -5.90
CA ASN A 354 33.59 9.87 -6.02
C ASN A 354 33.44 10.79 -4.80
N LEU A 355 34.37 10.78 -3.85
CA LEU A 355 34.39 11.76 -2.75
C LEU A 355 34.71 13.17 -3.24
N ASP A 356 34.11 14.17 -2.61
CA ASP A 356 34.47 15.57 -2.88
C ASP A 356 35.64 15.99 -1.97
N ALA A 357 36.72 16.51 -2.56
CA ALA A 357 37.82 17.15 -1.87
C ALA A 357 37.70 18.69 -1.93
N TYR A 358 38.35 19.40 -1.00
CA TYR A 358 38.52 20.86 -1.13
C TYR A 358 39.39 21.16 -2.34
N THR A 359 38.92 22.07 -3.18
CA THR A 359 39.56 22.45 -4.44
C THR A 359 39.85 23.95 -4.41
N SER A 360 41.03 24.34 -4.88
CA SER A 360 41.32 25.74 -5.20
C SER A 360 40.43 26.23 -6.34
N TRP A 361 40.28 27.55 -6.47
CA TRP A 361 39.48 28.14 -7.54
C TRP A 361 40.02 27.71 -8.92
N GLY A 362 39.15 27.12 -9.76
CA GLY A 362 39.52 26.65 -11.09
C GLY A 362 40.01 25.20 -11.18
N THR A 363 40.24 24.53 -10.04
CA THR A 363 40.67 23.12 -10.00
C THR A 363 39.45 22.19 -10.01
N SER A 364 39.49 21.14 -10.85
CA SER A 364 38.43 20.14 -10.90
C SER A 364 38.53 19.11 -9.75
N GLN A 365 37.45 18.36 -9.48
CA GLN A 365 37.52 17.25 -8.52
C GLN A 365 38.51 16.17 -8.96
N ALA A 366 38.58 15.87 -10.27
CA ALA A 366 39.53 14.89 -10.81
C ALA A 366 41.00 15.30 -10.58
N GLU A 367 41.30 16.59 -10.74
CA GLU A 367 42.64 17.13 -10.46
C GLU A 367 42.98 17.07 -8.97
N ALA A 368 42.01 17.38 -8.09
CA ALA A 368 42.22 17.22 -6.65
C ALA A 368 42.49 15.76 -6.28
N HIS A 369 41.79 14.80 -6.87
CA HIS A 369 42.04 13.38 -6.63
C HIS A 369 43.42 12.93 -7.09
N ALA A 370 43.95 13.51 -8.17
CA ALA A 370 45.30 13.23 -8.67
C ALA A 370 46.41 13.94 -7.87
N THR A 371 46.06 14.85 -6.96
CA THR A 371 47.02 15.67 -6.21
C THR A 371 47.15 15.19 -4.77
N LYS A 372 48.33 14.66 -4.42
CA LYS A 372 48.64 14.31 -3.02
C LYS A 372 48.66 15.59 -2.16
N GLY A 373 47.98 15.56 -1.02
CA GLY A 373 47.73 16.75 -0.18
C GLY A 373 46.30 17.29 -0.25
N SER A 374 45.47 16.81 -1.17
CA SER A 374 44.05 17.16 -1.21
C SER A 374 43.29 16.64 0.00
N ILE A 375 42.49 17.50 0.62
CA ILE A 375 41.72 17.18 1.84
C ILE A 375 40.28 16.84 1.48
N VAL A 376 39.80 15.69 1.96
CA VAL A 376 38.40 15.24 1.79
C VAL A 376 37.48 16.15 2.60
N LYS A 377 36.38 16.62 1.99
CA LYS A 377 35.40 17.49 2.67
C LYS A 377 34.62 16.72 3.74
N SER A 378 34.42 17.33 4.90
CA SER A 378 33.48 16.84 5.92
C SER A 378 32.04 17.26 5.59
N SER A 379 31.48 16.69 4.52
CA SER A 379 30.13 17.02 4.03
C SER A 379 29.17 15.84 4.14
N LEU A 380 27.87 16.10 4.29
CA LEU A 380 26.84 15.05 4.32
C LEU A 380 26.89 14.19 3.04
N GLY A 381 27.17 14.77 1.87
CA GLY A 381 27.34 14.00 0.63
C GLY A 381 28.47 12.96 0.70
N ASN A 382 29.63 13.34 1.26
CA ASN A 382 30.73 12.40 1.49
C ASN A 382 30.41 11.37 2.57
N VAL A 383 29.72 11.77 3.64
CA VAL A 383 29.26 10.82 4.67
C VAL A 383 28.37 9.75 4.07
N LEU A 384 27.41 10.11 3.20
CA LEU A 384 26.58 9.14 2.49
C LEU A 384 27.44 8.18 1.65
N ARG A 385 28.38 8.71 0.86
CA ARG A 385 29.29 7.91 0.01
C ARG A 385 30.17 6.93 0.78
N LEU A 386 30.60 7.32 1.99
CA LEU A 386 31.45 6.52 2.89
C LEU A 386 30.63 5.46 3.63
N VAL A 387 29.47 5.82 4.16
CA VAL A 387 28.61 4.94 4.96
C VAL A 387 27.85 3.92 4.10
N ARG A 388 27.66 4.23 2.82
CA ARG A 388 26.97 3.38 1.84
C ARG A 388 25.56 2.98 2.30
N PRO A 389 24.63 3.94 2.39
CA PRO A 389 23.31 3.69 3.00
C PRO A 389 22.50 2.66 2.22
N MET A 390 21.54 2.02 2.88
CA MET A 390 20.40 1.45 2.16
C MET A 390 19.51 2.60 1.70
N VAL A 391 19.12 2.62 0.42
CA VAL A 391 18.18 3.63 -0.11
C VAL A 391 16.79 3.01 -0.21
N VAL A 392 15.81 3.67 0.36
CA VAL A 392 14.38 3.36 0.21
C VAL A 392 13.74 4.49 -0.59
N ILE A 393 13.13 4.17 -1.71
CA ILE A 393 12.34 5.11 -2.52
C ILE A 393 10.88 4.77 -2.31
N ASP A 394 10.22 5.54 -1.43
CA ASP A 394 8.79 5.41 -1.19
C ASP A 394 8.02 6.24 -2.23
N GLU A 395 6.91 5.70 -2.73
CA GLU A 395 6.12 6.29 -3.82
C GLU A 395 6.92 6.56 -5.13
N GLY A 396 7.68 5.55 -5.59
CA GLY A 396 8.55 5.59 -6.78
C GLY A 396 7.89 5.96 -8.12
N HIS A 397 6.55 5.89 -8.18
CA HIS A 397 5.76 6.24 -9.36
C HIS A 397 5.77 7.74 -9.68
N HIS A 398 6.08 8.60 -8.72
CA HIS A 398 6.45 9.98 -9.03
C HIS A 398 7.76 9.95 -9.81
N ALA A 399 7.70 10.23 -11.12
CA ALA A 399 8.82 10.07 -12.03
C ALA A 399 10.07 10.88 -11.58
N TYR A 400 10.95 10.29 -10.78
CA TYR A 400 12.31 10.76 -10.54
C TYR A 400 13.06 10.81 -11.87
N SER A 401 13.64 11.94 -12.24
CA SER A 401 14.46 12.00 -13.45
C SER A 401 15.63 11.00 -13.38
N GLU A 402 16.15 10.55 -14.53
CA GLU A 402 17.38 9.74 -14.56
C GLU A 402 18.54 10.43 -13.83
N ASN A 403 18.58 11.76 -13.81
CA ASN A 403 19.55 12.52 -13.05
C ASN A 403 19.38 12.36 -11.52
N ALA A 404 18.13 12.31 -11.03
CA ALA A 404 17.85 12.08 -9.61
C ALA A 404 18.30 10.68 -9.18
N LEU A 405 18.01 9.66 -10.01
CA LEU A 405 18.45 8.29 -9.77
C LEU A 405 19.98 8.16 -9.81
N ARG A 406 20.65 8.79 -10.80
CA ARG A 406 22.12 8.85 -10.84
C ARG A 406 22.73 9.54 -9.63
N THR A 407 22.04 10.51 -9.04
CA THR A 407 22.48 11.17 -7.80
C THR A 407 22.43 10.18 -6.64
N LEU A 408 21.36 9.37 -6.55
CA LEU A 408 21.25 8.30 -5.57
C LEU A 408 22.32 7.22 -5.76
N ASP A 409 22.57 6.79 -7.00
CA ASP A 409 23.65 5.86 -7.32
C ASP A 409 25.01 6.43 -6.84
N GLY A 410 25.22 7.75 -7.00
CA GLY A 410 26.40 8.49 -6.55
C GLY A 410 26.53 8.68 -5.03
N PHE A 411 25.55 8.29 -4.23
CA PHE A 411 25.67 8.20 -2.76
C PHE A 411 26.18 6.83 -2.29
N ASN A 412 26.60 5.97 -3.22
CA ASN A 412 27.17 4.65 -2.96
C ASN A 412 26.28 3.70 -2.17
N PRO A 413 24.99 3.55 -2.52
CA PRO A 413 24.09 2.71 -1.75
C PRO A 413 24.56 1.25 -1.73
N CYS A 414 24.37 0.59 -0.59
CA CYS A 414 24.62 -0.86 -0.48
C CYS A 414 23.45 -1.70 -1.01
N PHE A 415 22.25 -1.12 -1.08
CA PHE A 415 21.02 -1.72 -1.57
C PHE A 415 20.02 -0.61 -1.89
N MET A 416 19.23 -0.76 -2.96
CA MET A 416 18.17 0.18 -3.31
C MET A 416 16.82 -0.52 -3.46
N LEU A 417 15.85 -0.09 -2.65
CA LEU A 417 14.49 -0.62 -2.64
C LEU A 417 13.52 0.46 -3.14
N GLU A 418 12.82 0.18 -4.23
CA GLU A 418 11.74 1.02 -4.75
C GLU A 418 10.38 0.43 -4.36
N LEU A 419 9.44 1.28 -3.92
CA LEU A 419 8.04 0.90 -3.74
C LEU A 419 7.16 1.82 -4.57
N SER A 420 6.35 1.24 -5.45
CA SER A 420 5.62 2.01 -6.45
C SER A 420 4.29 1.36 -6.81
N ALA A 421 3.24 2.16 -7.02
CA ALA A 421 1.98 1.66 -7.57
C ALA A 421 2.10 1.40 -9.09
N THR A 422 2.85 2.26 -9.77
CA THR A 422 3.07 2.26 -11.22
C THR A 422 4.56 2.40 -11.53
N PRO A 423 5.33 1.30 -11.43
CA PRO A 423 6.77 1.30 -11.68
C PRO A 423 7.11 1.60 -13.14
N ARG A 424 8.38 1.99 -13.39
CA ARG A 424 8.84 2.28 -14.75
C ARG A 424 9.11 0.99 -15.51
N ILE A 425 8.63 0.94 -16.73
CA ILE A 425 8.87 -0.16 -17.66
C ILE A 425 9.90 0.32 -18.69
N THR A 426 10.83 -0.55 -19.08
CA THR A 426 12.00 -0.28 -19.94
C THR A 426 11.70 0.28 -21.34
N SER A 427 10.43 0.41 -21.73
CA SER A 427 9.99 1.01 -22.99
C SER A 427 9.14 2.25 -22.72
N ASP A 428 9.63 3.43 -23.09
CA ASP A 428 8.75 4.60 -23.24
C ASP A 428 7.90 4.47 -24.52
N LYS A 429 6.82 5.25 -24.64
CA LYS A 429 5.98 5.30 -25.86
C LYS A 429 6.74 5.85 -27.08
N SER A 430 7.99 6.27 -26.93
CA SER A 430 8.87 6.88 -27.93
C SER A 430 10.00 5.97 -28.43
N GLY A 431 10.06 4.71 -27.98
CA GLY A 431 11.07 3.73 -28.40
C GLY A 431 12.48 4.01 -27.87
N LYS A 432 12.65 4.89 -26.88
CA LYS A 432 13.94 5.18 -26.25
C LYS A 432 14.16 4.23 -25.08
N ALA A 433 15.32 3.56 -25.05
CA ALA A 433 15.70 2.70 -23.94
C ALA A 433 15.90 3.56 -22.67
N VAL A 434 15.00 3.42 -21.71
CA VAL A 434 15.08 4.04 -20.38
C VAL A 434 15.33 2.93 -19.36
N SER A 435 16.11 3.19 -18.31
CA SER A 435 16.30 2.21 -17.23
C SER A 435 14.95 1.94 -16.57
N GLY A 436 14.48 0.70 -16.63
CA GLY A 436 13.25 0.28 -15.95
C GLY A 436 13.48 0.01 -14.47
N SER A 437 12.38 -0.12 -13.74
CA SER A 437 12.36 -0.65 -12.38
C SER A 437 12.49 -2.18 -12.43
N ASN A 438 13.30 -2.78 -11.56
CA ASN A 438 13.43 -4.24 -11.46
C ASN A 438 12.29 -4.81 -10.61
N ILE A 439 11.12 -5.04 -11.20
CA ILE A 439 9.88 -5.40 -10.49
C ILE A 439 9.96 -6.84 -9.96
N LEU A 440 10.31 -6.98 -8.67
CA LEU A 440 10.46 -8.27 -8.00
C LEU A 440 9.10 -8.85 -7.60
N VAL A 441 8.14 -7.98 -7.25
CA VAL A 441 6.80 -8.37 -6.79
C VAL A 441 5.75 -7.54 -7.52
N ASP A 442 4.64 -8.17 -7.92
CA ASP A 442 3.48 -7.56 -8.58
C ASP A 442 2.21 -7.76 -7.73
N VAL A 443 1.97 -6.85 -6.78
CA VAL A 443 0.69 -6.82 -6.04
C VAL A 443 -0.36 -6.11 -6.90
N ARG A 444 -1.56 -6.66 -6.92
CA ARG A 444 -2.71 -6.26 -7.73
C ARG A 444 -3.86 -5.74 -6.87
N GLY A 445 -4.84 -5.10 -7.50
CA GLY A 445 -6.04 -4.62 -6.80
C GLY A 445 -6.85 -5.77 -6.20
N THR A 446 -6.90 -6.93 -6.85
CA THR A 446 -7.54 -8.16 -6.33
C THR A 446 -6.92 -8.63 -5.01
N ASP A 447 -5.61 -8.46 -4.83
CA ASP A 447 -4.94 -8.86 -3.59
C ASP A 447 -5.37 -7.96 -2.42
N LEU A 448 -5.57 -6.67 -2.70
CA LEU A 448 -6.12 -5.70 -1.72
C LEU A 448 -7.59 -5.99 -1.41
N GLU A 449 -8.37 -6.43 -2.40
CA GLU A 449 -9.76 -6.85 -2.21
C GLU A 449 -9.85 -8.09 -1.32
N GLN A 450 -9.07 -9.13 -1.62
CA GLN A 450 -8.99 -10.36 -0.83
C GLN A 450 -8.49 -10.08 0.59
N ALA A 451 -7.57 -9.14 0.74
CA ALA A 451 -7.08 -8.69 2.05
C ALA A 451 -8.04 -7.75 2.80
N GLU A 452 -9.23 -7.49 2.25
CA GLU A 452 -10.27 -6.63 2.83
C GLU A 452 -9.82 -5.19 3.09
N MET A 453 -9.01 -4.63 2.19
CA MET A 453 -8.41 -3.29 2.35
C MET A 453 -9.17 -2.19 1.61
N ILE A 454 -10.05 -2.54 0.67
CA ILE A 454 -10.71 -1.61 -0.23
C ILE A 454 -12.22 -1.75 -0.29
N LYS A 455 -12.91 -0.62 -0.54
CA LYS A 455 -14.35 -0.51 -0.69
C LYS A 455 -14.76 -0.90 -2.11
N LEU A 456 -15.47 -2.01 -2.26
CA LEU A 456 -16.00 -2.50 -3.52
C LEU A 456 -17.40 -3.10 -3.31
N PRO A 457 -18.32 -2.94 -4.29
CA PRO A 457 -18.13 -2.33 -5.61
C PRO A 457 -18.07 -0.79 -5.57
N ILE A 458 -17.66 -0.18 -6.68
CA ILE A 458 -17.76 1.26 -6.92
C ILE A 458 -19.12 1.52 -7.57
N ASN A 459 -20.05 2.12 -6.82
CA ASN A 459 -21.38 2.44 -7.31
C ASN A 459 -21.39 3.85 -7.93
N VAL A 460 -21.61 3.94 -9.22
CA VAL A 460 -21.66 5.22 -9.95
C VAL A 460 -23.09 5.53 -10.35
N ASP A 461 -23.61 6.62 -9.79
CA ASP A 461 -24.95 7.16 -10.07
C ASP A 461 -24.85 8.29 -11.09
N LEU A 462 -25.45 8.03 -12.25
CA LEU A 462 -25.36 8.86 -13.45
C LEU A 462 -26.73 9.37 -13.87
N ARG A 463 -27.66 9.50 -12.92
CA ARG A 463 -28.97 10.08 -13.19
C ARG A 463 -28.82 11.47 -13.85
N GLY A 464 -29.69 11.77 -14.82
CA GLY A 464 -29.77 13.09 -15.46
C GLY A 464 -30.40 14.11 -14.51
N TRP A 465 -29.61 14.62 -13.58
CA TRP A 465 -30.05 15.60 -12.59
C TRP A 465 -30.52 16.89 -13.27
N ALA A 466 -31.64 17.45 -12.78
CA ALA A 466 -32.16 18.72 -13.29
C ALA A 466 -31.22 19.90 -12.94
N ASP A 467 -30.61 19.86 -11.76
CA ASP A 467 -29.65 20.84 -11.27
C ASP A 467 -28.64 20.20 -10.31
N TRP A 468 -27.60 20.95 -9.95
CA TRP A 468 -26.53 20.45 -9.07
C TRP A 468 -27.01 20.26 -7.63
N GLN A 469 -28.00 21.07 -7.21
CA GLN A 469 -28.63 20.97 -5.90
C GLN A 469 -29.29 19.61 -5.71
N SER A 470 -29.99 19.10 -6.72
CA SER A 470 -30.63 17.78 -6.70
C SER A 470 -29.60 16.65 -6.54
N CYS A 471 -28.46 16.75 -7.25
CA CYS A 471 -27.35 15.80 -7.11
C CYS A 471 -26.75 15.85 -5.70
N LEU A 472 -26.55 17.06 -5.16
CA LEU A 472 -26.00 17.24 -3.81
C LEU A 472 -26.97 16.74 -2.73
N ALA A 473 -28.28 17.01 -2.88
CA ALA A 473 -29.31 16.51 -1.97
C ALA A 473 -29.37 14.98 -1.96
N ALA A 474 -29.30 14.33 -3.13
CA ALA A 474 -29.22 12.87 -3.20
C ALA A 474 -27.93 12.31 -2.57
N SER A 475 -26.83 13.05 -2.67
CA SER A 475 -25.56 12.68 -2.03
C SER A 475 -25.65 12.76 -0.50
N VAL A 476 -26.34 13.76 0.04
CA VAL A 476 -26.65 13.86 1.48
C VAL A 476 -27.58 12.74 1.92
N ALA A 477 -28.64 12.44 1.15
CA ALA A 477 -29.53 11.32 1.48
C ALA A 477 -28.79 9.97 1.52
N ARG A 478 -27.84 9.76 0.60
CA ARG A 478 -26.94 8.59 0.63
C ARG A 478 -26.05 8.60 1.88
N LEU A 479 -25.50 9.76 2.24
CA LEU A 479 -24.67 9.92 3.44
C LEU A 479 -25.45 9.58 4.72
N ASP A 480 -26.69 10.04 4.84
CA ASP A 480 -27.56 9.77 5.99
C ASP A 480 -27.93 8.29 6.10
N ALA A 481 -28.22 7.63 4.98
CA ALA A 481 -28.45 6.18 4.96
C ALA A 481 -27.23 5.39 5.44
N LEU A 482 -26.02 5.78 5.01
CA LEU A 482 -24.79 5.17 5.48
C LEU A 482 -24.53 5.47 6.96
N ALA A 483 -24.87 6.66 7.44
CA ALA A 483 -24.72 7.02 8.85
C ALA A 483 -25.63 6.16 9.75
N ALA A 484 -26.84 5.83 9.29
CA ALA A 484 -27.72 4.90 9.99
C ALA A 484 -27.14 3.48 10.08
N GLU A 485 -26.60 2.95 8.96
CA GLU A 485 -25.90 1.65 8.95
C GLU A 485 -24.66 1.67 9.85
N ALA A 486 -23.91 2.77 9.87
CA ALA A 486 -22.71 2.90 10.70
C ALA A 486 -23.07 2.96 12.19
N ALA A 487 -24.18 3.61 12.56
CA ALA A 487 -24.69 3.60 13.92
C ALA A 487 -25.13 2.20 14.36
N ALA A 488 -25.78 1.43 13.48
CA ALA A 488 -26.13 0.03 13.74
C ALA A 488 -24.88 -0.85 13.90
N LEU A 489 -23.88 -0.69 13.03
CA LEU A 489 -22.61 -1.40 13.16
C LEU A 489 -21.92 -1.08 14.49
N GLN A 490 -21.90 0.18 14.89
CA GLN A 490 -21.29 0.60 16.15
C GLN A 490 -22.01 0.03 17.36
N SER A 491 -23.35 0.00 17.36
CA SER A 491 -24.10 -0.60 18.49
C SER A 491 -23.87 -2.10 18.61
N GLU A 492 -23.68 -2.80 17.49
CA GLU A 492 -23.44 -4.24 17.46
C GLU A 492 -22.00 -4.65 17.77
N THR A 493 -21.02 -3.85 17.33
CA THR A 493 -19.59 -4.26 17.31
C THR A 493 -18.65 -3.29 18.01
N ASN A 494 -19.16 -2.17 18.53
CA ASN A 494 -18.38 -1.03 19.02
C ASN A 494 -17.42 -0.42 17.98
N ARG A 495 -17.57 -0.77 16.70
CA ARG A 495 -16.75 -0.24 15.62
C ARG A 495 -17.31 1.10 15.15
N TYR A 496 -16.59 2.17 15.48
CA TYR A 496 -16.96 3.53 15.04
C TYR A 496 -16.60 3.76 13.58
N ILE A 497 -17.58 4.21 12.79
CA ILE A 497 -17.40 4.72 11.44
C ILE A 497 -18.31 5.94 11.29
N ARG A 498 -17.76 7.06 10.80
CA ARG A 498 -18.55 8.24 10.43
C ARG A 498 -18.41 8.46 8.93
N PRO A 499 -19.40 8.08 8.11
CA PRO A 499 -19.34 8.35 6.68
C PRO A 499 -19.21 9.85 6.40
N ILE A 500 -18.32 10.20 5.47
CA ILE A 500 -18.04 11.57 5.03
C ILE A 500 -18.36 11.68 3.53
N LEU A 501 -19.01 12.79 3.20
CA LEU A 501 -19.30 13.25 1.84
C LEU A 501 -18.19 14.18 1.34
N LEU A 502 -17.59 13.85 0.21
CA LEU A 502 -16.72 14.74 -0.54
C LEU A 502 -17.52 15.42 -1.63
N VAL A 503 -17.49 16.75 -1.67
CA VAL A 503 -18.17 17.56 -2.68
C VAL A 503 -17.11 18.22 -3.56
N GLN A 504 -17.03 17.79 -4.82
CA GLN A 504 -16.16 18.41 -5.81
C GLN A 504 -16.91 19.54 -6.52
N VAL A 505 -16.45 20.78 -6.38
CA VAL A 505 -17.03 21.98 -6.99
C VAL A 505 -16.15 22.54 -8.11
N GLU A 506 -16.67 23.49 -8.89
CA GLU A 506 -15.94 24.08 -10.03
C GLU A 506 -15.08 25.28 -9.64
N ARG A 507 -15.45 26.02 -8.58
CA ARG A 507 -14.78 27.26 -8.16
C ARG A 507 -14.67 27.39 -6.64
N THR A 508 -13.62 28.09 -6.20
CA THR A 508 -13.29 28.26 -4.78
C THR A 508 -12.59 29.59 -4.52
N GLY A 509 -12.58 30.04 -3.27
CA GLY A 509 -11.71 31.13 -2.83
C GLY A 509 -12.17 32.50 -3.35
N ARG A 510 -11.27 33.23 -4.00
CA ARG A 510 -11.52 34.59 -4.54
C ARG A 510 -12.23 34.60 -5.89
N ASP A 511 -12.47 33.43 -6.47
CA ASP A 511 -13.19 33.31 -7.74
C ASP A 511 -14.59 33.96 -7.61
N MET A 512 -15.00 34.73 -8.62
CA MET A 512 -16.33 35.35 -8.61
C MET A 512 -17.43 34.28 -8.61
N ARG A 513 -18.47 34.51 -7.79
CA ARG A 513 -19.71 33.75 -7.78
C ARG A 513 -20.55 34.14 -9.00
N ASP A 514 -20.13 33.67 -10.17
CA ASP A 514 -20.81 33.88 -11.44
C ASP A 514 -21.96 32.88 -11.61
N SER A 515 -23.06 33.28 -12.24
CA SER A 515 -24.29 32.49 -12.40
C SER A 515 -24.18 31.19 -13.23
N GLY A 516 -22.98 30.81 -13.69
CA GLY A 516 -22.73 29.64 -14.53
C GLY A 516 -21.74 28.62 -13.96
N PHE A 517 -21.25 28.81 -12.73
CA PHE A 517 -20.31 27.88 -12.09
C PHE A 517 -20.71 27.60 -10.65
N ILE A 518 -20.45 26.38 -10.18
CA ILE A 518 -20.75 25.95 -8.82
C ILE A 518 -19.59 26.31 -7.91
N HIS A 519 -19.80 27.28 -7.02
CA HIS A 519 -18.80 27.74 -6.05
C HIS A 519 -18.91 26.99 -4.71
N ALA A 520 -17.78 26.81 -4.02
CA ALA A 520 -17.72 26.11 -2.73
C ALA A 520 -18.66 26.67 -1.66
N GLU A 521 -18.76 28.00 -1.57
CA GLU A 521 -19.64 28.66 -0.60
C GLU A 521 -21.13 28.49 -0.93
N ASP A 522 -21.49 28.32 -2.20
CA ASP A 522 -22.88 28.06 -2.60
C ASP A 522 -23.28 26.61 -2.26
N ALA A 523 -22.35 25.66 -2.47
CA ALA A 523 -22.50 24.29 -2.00
C ALA A 523 -22.59 24.22 -0.47
N LYS A 524 -21.77 24.98 0.27
CA LYS A 524 -21.84 25.08 1.74
C LYS A 524 -23.20 25.59 2.20
N ALA A 525 -23.66 26.69 1.61
CA ALA A 525 -24.98 27.27 1.95
C ALA A 525 -26.12 26.27 1.71
N TYR A 526 -26.06 25.53 0.60
CA TYR A 526 -27.08 24.51 0.32
C TYR A 526 -27.01 23.30 1.26
N LEU A 527 -25.83 22.81 1.62
CA LEU A 527 -25.67 21.76 2.64
C LEU A 527 -26.27 22.19 3.99
N MET A 528 -26.13 23.46 4.36
CA MET A 528 -26.76 24.00 5.57
C MET A 528 -28.29 24.04 5.48
N GLN A 529 -28.84 24.35 4.30
CA GLN A 529 -30.28 24.26 4.05
C GLN A 529 -30.81 22.81 4.15
N LEU A 530 -29.97 21.82 3.81
CA LEU A 530 -30.28 20.40 3.97
C LEU A 530 -30.12 19.90 5.42
N GLY A 531 -29.72 20.76 6.36
CA GLY A 531 -29.68 20.47 7.80
C GLY A 531 -28.30 20.14 8.38
N LEU A 532 -27.22 20.25 7.60
CA LEU A 532 -25.86 20.14 8.16
C LEU A 532 -25.50 21.44 8.91
N THR A 533 -24.83 21.32 10.05
CA THR A 533 -24.33 22.48 10.78
C THR A 533 -23.02 23.00 10.17
N GLU A 534 -22.63 24.23 10.50
CA GLU A 534 -21.34 24.77 10.04
C GLU A 534 -20.14 23.94 10.52
N ALA A 535 -20.19 23.40 11.75
CA ALA A 535 -19.15 22.53 12.30
C ALA A 535 -19.04 21.18 11.58
N GLN A 536 -20.07 20.76 10.85
CA GLN A 536 -20.09 19.51 10.08
C GLN A 536 -19.55 19.68 8.65
N ILE A 537 -19.28 20.91 8.20
CA ILE A 537 -18.87 21.22 6.82
C ILE A 537 -17.50 21.90 6.84
N ALA A 538 -16.52 21.33 6.14
CA ALA A 538 -15.23 21.97 5.92
C ALA A 538 -14.98 22.29 4.44
N ILE A 539 -14.43 23.47 4.17
CA ILE A 539 -13.89 23.87 2.87
C ILE A 539 -12.37 23.67 2.88
N LYS A 540 -11.88 22.88 1.93
CA LYS A 540 -10.44 22.63 1.72
C LYS A 540 -10.05 22.95 0.29
N THR A 541 -9.25 24.00 0.12
CA THR A 541 -8.79 24.55 -1.16
C THR A 541 -7.31 24.95 -1.05
N SER A 542 -6.75 25.55 -2.10
CA SER A 542 -5.40 26.15 -2.02
C SER A 542 -5.34 27.33 -1.04
N ASP A 543 -6.43 28.09 -0.94
CA ASP A 543 -6.49 29.37 -0.24
C ASP A 543 -7.09 29.25 1.16
N LYS A 544 -7.86 28.19 1.41
CA LYS A 544 -8.60 27.96 2.65
C LYS A 544 -8.45 26.51 3.10
N ASP A 545 -8.14 26.28 4.37
CA ASP A 545 -7.86 24.95 4.92
C ASP A 545 -8.48 24.82 6.32
N GLU A 546 -9.80 24.64 6.36
CA GLU A 546 -10.56 24.48 7.62
C GLU A 546 -10.27 23.15 8.33
N LEU A 547 -9.61 22.21 7.65
CA LEU A 547 -9.18 20.92 8.22
C LEU A 547 -7.96 21.05 9.13
N LYS A 548 -7.25 22.18 9.13
CA LYS A 548 -6.14 22.46 10.05
C LYS A 548 -6.59 22.93 11.43
N ALA A 549 -7.87 23.22 11.61
CA ALA A 549 -8.42 23.58 12.91
C ALA A 549 -8.19 22.42 13.91
N PRO A 550 -7.82 22.68 15.18
CA PRO A 550 -7.55 21.63 16.17
C PRO A 550 -8.65 20.57 16.29
N GLU A 551 -9.91 20.99 16.19
CA GLU A 551 -11.12 20.16 16.22
C GLU A 551 -11.31 19.26 14.99
N ASN A 552 -10.67 19.59 13.87
CA ASN A 552 -10.83 18.89 12.58
C ASN A 552 -9.57 18.13 12.13
N ILE A 553 -8.50 18.19 12.93
CA ILE A 553 -7.19 17.67 12.54
C ILE A 553 -7.17 16.14 12.45
N ASP A 554 -7.98 15.47 13.25
CA ASP A 554 -8.16 14.01 13.24
C ASP A 554 -9.59 13.67 12.81
N LEU A 555 -9.76 13.46 11.50
CA LEU A 555 -11.05 13.13 10.91
C LEU A 555 -11.61 11.78 11.39
N LEU A 556 -10.77 10.88 11.92
CA LEU A 556 -11.21 9.58 12.43
C LEU A 556 -11.65 9.64 13.89
N SER A 557 -11.32 10.73 14.59
CA SER A 557 -11.74 10.95 15.97
C SER A 557 -13.27 11.03 16.07
N PRO A 558 -13.88 10.38 17.08
CA PRO A 558 -15.28 10.59 17.42
C PRO A 558 -15.62 12.03 17.81
N ALA A 559 -14.63 12.83 18.21
CA ALA A 559 -14.81 14.24 18.57
C ALA A 559 -14.86 15.17 17.35
N CYS A 560 -14.44 14.70 16.17
CA CYS A 560 -14.55 15.49 14.94
C CYS A 560 -15.99 15.42 14.41
N GLU A 561 -16.61 16.55 14.13
CA GLU A 561 -18.00 16.59 13.65
C GLU A 561 -18.11 16.58 12.13
N ILE A 562 -17.00 16.71 11.39
CA ILE A 562 -17.01 16.83 9.94
C ILE A 562 -17.73 15.65 9.28
N ARG A 563 -18.78 15.98 8.53
CA ARG A 563 -19.60 15.07 7.69
C ARG A 563 -19.47 15.38 6.20
N ALA A 564 -19.14 16.62 5.84
CA ALA A 564 -18.97 17.04 4.45
C ALA A 564 -17.68 17.85 4.26
N ILE A 565 -16.95 17.56 3.18
CA ILE A 565 -15.74 18.30 2.79
C ILE A 565 -15.92 18.80 1.37
N ILE A 566 -15.84 20.11 1.18
CA ILE A 566 -15.97 20.77 -0.13
C ILE A 566 -14.59 21.13 -0.66
N THR A 567 -14.34 20.76 -1.92
CA THR A 567 -13.05 21.02 -2.56
C THR A 567 -13.20 21.15 -4.07
N LYS A 568 -12.26 21.84 -4.74
CA LYS A 568 -12.22 21.94 -6.22
C LYS A 568 -11.28 20.90 -6.82
N GLN A 569 -10.07 20.85 -6.32
CA GLN A 569 -9.02 19.91 -6.72
C GLN A 569 -8.65 19.01 -5.55
N ALA A 570 -7.92 17.93 -5.82
CA ALA A 570 -7.57 16.92 -4.83
C ALA A 570 -7.17 17.54 -3.48
N LEU A 571 -7.76 16.99 -2.42
CA LEU A 571 -7.27 17.18 -1.06
C LEU A 571 -5.78 16.87 -1.11
N GLN A 572 -4.95 17.84 -0.69
CA GLN A 572 -3.49 17.81 -0.85
C GLN A 572 -2.90 16.43 -0.49
N GLU A 573 -1.75 16.10 -1.08
CA GLU A 573 -0.90 15.00 -0.62
C GLU A 573 -0.84 15.02 0.93
N GLY A 574 -1.00 13.87 1.58
CA GLY A 574 -1.10 13.77 3.05
C GLY A 574 -2.52 13.77 3.65
N TRP A 575 -3.57 13.88 2.84
CA TRP A 575 -4.95 13.60 3.26
C TRP A 575 -5.30 12.11 3.08
N ASP A 576 -5.48 11.40 4.19
CA ASP A 576 -5.90 9.99 4.24
C ASP A 576 -7.15 9.89 5.13
N CYS A 577 -8.32 9.74 4.50
CA CYS A 577 -9.59 9.70 5.21
C CYS A 577 -10.39 8.48 4.73
N PRO A 578 -10.17 7.29 5.34
CA PRO A 578 -10.94 6.09 5.00
C PRO A 578 -12.44 6.24 5.33
N PHE A 579 -12.84 7.25 6.11
CA PHE A 579 -14.24 7.62 6.33
C PHE A 579 -14.90 8.33 5.14
N ALA A 580 -14.18 8.60 4.04
CA ALA A 580 -14.83 9.06 2.81
C ALA A 580 -15.58 7.91 2.13
N TYR A 581 -16.89 8.07 1.96
CA TYR A 581 -17.78 7.05 1.38
C TYR A 581 -18.54 7.53 0.15
N VAL A 582 -18.88 8.81 0.12
CA VAL A 582 -19.69 9.42 -0.95
C VAL A 582 -18.87 10.50 -1.64
N LEU A 583 -18.76 10.44 -2.96
CA LEU A 583 -18.22 11.50 -3.80
C LEU A 583 -19.35 12.13 -4.60
N CYS A 584 -19.69 13.37 -4.30
CA CYS A 584 -20.55 14.20 -5.11
C CYS A 584 -19.67 15.01 -6.08
N ALA A 585 -19.56 14.54 -7.32
CA ALA A 585 -18.76 15.16 -8.35
C ALA A 585 -19.61 16.16 -9.15
N LEU A 586 -19.70 17.41 -8.66
CA LEU A 586 -20.47 18.46 -9.30
C LEU A 586 -19.77 19.05 -10.55
N ALA A 587 -18.47 18.79 -10.68
CA ALA A 587 -17.62 19.24 -11.80
C ALA A 587 -17.17 18.10 -12.73
N ALA A 588 -17.83 16.94 -12.69
CA ALA A 588 -17.37 15.70 -13.33
C ALA A 588 -17.14 15.82 -14.84
N GLY A 589 -17.95 16.61 -15.56
CA GLY A 589 -17.81 16.84 -17.01
C GLY A 589 -16.63 17.73 -17.42
N LYS A 590 -16.16 18.63 -16.54
CA LYS A 590 -15.09 19.61 -16.86
C LYS A 590 -13.74 19.24 -16.22
N GLU A 591 -13.73 18.56 -15.07
CA GLU A 591 -12.52 18.27 -14.28
C GLU A 591 -12.37 16.78 -13.92
N VAL A 592 -12.44 15.91 -14.94
CA VAL A 592 -12.29 14.45 -14.81
C VAL A 592 -11.01 14.03 -14.06
N ARG A 593 -9.89 14.73 -14.26
CA ARG A 593 -8.62 14.44 -13.57
C ARG A 593 -8.66 14.68 -12.07
N ALA A 594 -9.43 15.65 -11.60
CA ALA A 594 -9.55 15.93 -10.17
C ALA A 594 -10.44 14.88 -9.47
N MET A 595 -11.49 14.40 -10.13
CA MET A 595 -12.34 13.30 -9.65
C MET A 595 -11.53 12.01 -9.46
N THR A 596 -10.75 11.62 -10.47
CA THR A 596 -9.93 10.39 -10.45
C THR A 596 -8.93 10.36 -9.28
N GLN A 597 -8.23 11.47 -9.01
CA GLN A 597 -7.34 11.57 -7.84
C GLN A 597 -8.06 11.42 -6.49
N LEU A 598 -9.32 11.85 -6.38
CA LEU A 598 -10.11 11.66 -5.16
C LEU A 598 -10.49 10.19 -4.97
N MET A 599 -10.76 9.45 -6.04
CA MET A 599 -11.19 8.06 -5.97
C MET A 599 -10.17 7.13 -5.33
N GLY A 600 -8.88 7.23 -5.70
CA GLY A 600 -7.82 6.41 -5.11
C GLY A 600 -7.72 6.53 -3.57
N ARG A 601 -8.28 7.62 -3.00
CA ARG A 601 -8.32 7.88 -1.55
C ARG A 601 -9.60 7.41 -0.89
N ILE A 602 -10.73 7.46 -1.61
CA ILE A 602 -12.04 7.03 -1.11
C ILE A 602 -12.12 5.50 -1.01
N LEU A 603 -11.36 4.78 -1.85
CA LEU A 603 -11.43 3.33 -1.92
C LEU A 603 -10.92 2.60 -0.68
N ARG A 604 -10.28 3.24 0.30
CA ARG A 604 -9.70 2.53 1.46
C ARG A 604 -10.76 2.19 2.50
N LEU A 605 -10.75 0.97 3.04
CA LEU A 605 -11.64 0.60 4.15
C LEU A 605 -11.15 1.15 5.49
N PRO A 606 -12.04 1.68 6.34
CA PRO A 606 -11.69 2.05 7.72
C PRO A 606 -11.16 0.85 8.49
N HIS A 607 -10.07 1.05 9.23
CA HIS A 607 -9.39 0.00 10.01
C HIS A 607 -8.87 -1.19 9.16
N VAL A 608 -8.82 -1.05 7.83
CA VAL A 608 -8.23 -2.05 6.92
C VAL A 608 -8.91 -3.44 7.05
N ALA A 609 -10.23 -3.42 7.21
CA ALA A 609 -11.05 -4.61 7.33
C ALA A 609 -12.45 -4.34 6.79
N LYS A 610 -13.13 -5.36 6.26
CA LYS A 610 -14.55 -5.25 5.92
C LYS A 610 -15.38 -5.09 7.19
N THR A 611 -16.51 -4.42 7.05
CA THR A 611 -17.48 -4.18 8.11
C THR A 611 -18.49 -5.32 8.21
N GLY A 612 -18.65 -6.11 7.15
CA GLY A 612 -19.73 -7.10 7.03
C GLY A 612 -21.08 -6.48 6.68
N ARG A 613 -21.09 -5.17 6.39
CA ARG A 613 -22.24 -4.40 5.93
C ARG A 613 -21.95 -3.97 4.50
N ASP A 614 -22.64 -4.55 3.52
CA ASP A 614 -22.41 -4.28 2.10
C ASP A 614 -22.38 -2.77 1.79
N ALA A 615 -23.23 -1.99 2.44
CA ALA A 615 -23.28 -0.54 2.26
C ALA A 615 -22.02 0.20 2.75
N LEU A 616 -21.41 -0.27 3.83
CA LEU A 616 -20.17 0.29 4.40
C LEU A 616 -18.90 -0.38 3.87
N ASP A 617 -19.06 -1.39 3.02
CA ASP A 617 -17.98 -2.06 2.30
C ASP A 617 -17.90 -1.62 0.83
N ALA A 618 -18.78 -0.71 0.39
CA ALA A 618 -18.81 -0.13 -0.95
C ALA A 618 -18.55 1.38 -0.93
N CYS A 619 -18.29 1.97 -2.11
CA CYS A 619 -18.20 3.42 -2.28
C CYS A 619 -19.24 3.92 -3.29
N TYR A 620 -19.60 5.20 -3.18
CA TYR A 620 -20.68 5.81 -3.95
C TYR A 620 -20.20 7.09 -4.63
N VAL A 621 -20.39 7.19 -5.94
CA VAL A 621 -20.02 8.35 -6.74
C VAL A 621 -21.28 8.86 -7.44
N LEU A 622 -21.69 10.08 -7.15
CA LEU A 622 -22.81 10.75 -7.79
C LEU A 622 -22.25 11.88 -8.65
N CYS A 623 -22.52 11.85 -9.96
CA CYS A 623 -21.99 12.83 -10.90
C CYS A 623 -23.09 13.76 -11.40
N PHE A 624 -22.85 15.08 -11.32
CA PHE A 624 -23.67 16.08 -11.99
C PHE A 624 -23.15 16.31 -13.42
N ASP A 625 -24.07 16.39 -14.38
CA ASP A 625 -23.81 16.80 -15.78
C ASP A 625 -22.58 16.10 -16.44
N ALA A 626 -22.58 14.76 -16.42
CA ALA A 626 -21.49 13.98 -16.99
C ALA A 626 -22.00 12.80 -17.83
N LYS A 627 -21.34 12.56 -18.97
CA LYS A 627 -21.68 11.43 -19.86
C LYS A 627 -21.18 10.12 -19.26
N THR A 628 -22.08 9.14 -19.18
CA THR A 628 -21.84 7.80 -18.58
C THR A 628 -20.54 7.14 -19.02
N GLY A 629 -20.26 7.12 -20.33
CA GLY A 629 -19.06 6.46 -20.85
C GLY A 629 -17.75 7.16 -20.47
N GLU A 630 -17.75 8.49 -20.40
CA GLU A 630 -16.55 9.27 -20.10
C GLU A 630 -16.15 9.12 -18.62
N VAL A 631 -17.13 9.17 -17.71
CA VAL A 631 -16.90 8.97 -16.27
C VAL A 631 -16.38 7.57 -16.00
N ILE A 632 -17.06 6.51 -16.47
CA ILE A 632 -16.64 5.13 -16.22
C ILE A 632 -15.22 4.89 -16.78
N THR A 633 -14.92 5.40 -17.98
CA THR A 633 -13.58 5.28 -18.57
C THR A 633 -12.52 5.97 -17.72
N ALA A 634 -12.82 7.16 -17.21
CA ALA A 634 -11.91 7.90 -16.34
C ALA A 634 -11.66 7.17 -15.01
N ILE A 635 -12.71 6.61 -14.40
CA ILE A 635 -12.60 5.80 -13.19
C ILE A 635 -11.66 4.60 -13.43
N LYS A 636 -11.84 3.88 -14.55
CA LYS A 636 -10.98 2.75 -14.91
C LYS A 636 -9.52 3.18 -15.10
N GLN A 637 -9.28 4.27 -15.82
CA GLN A 637 -7.93 4.83 -15.99
C GLN A 637 -7.31 5.25 -14.65
N SER A 638 -8.12 5.78 -13.72
CA SER A 638 -7.66 6.13 -12.38
C SER A 638 -7.16 4.91 -11.62
N LEU A 639 -7.93 3.82 -11.64
CA LEU A 639 -7.56 2.57 -10.98
C LEU A 639 -6.25 2.04 -11.56
N GLU A 640 -6.04 2.11 -12.88
CA GLU A 640 -4.76 1.78 -13.52
C GLU A 640 -3.60 2.62 -12.97
N THR A 641 -3.77 3.93 -12.84
CA THR A 641 -2.72 4.83 -12.32
C THR A 641 -2.38 4.58 -10.85
N GLU A 642 -3.31 4.02 -10.08
CA GLU A 642 -3.14 3.66 -8.67
C GLU A 642 -2.66 2.20 -8.48
N GLY A 643 -2.33 1.51 -9.56
CA GLY A 643 -1.85 0.12 -9.55
C GLY A 643 -2.95 -0.95 -9.42
N MET A 644 -4.21 -0.55 -9.57
CA MET A 644 -5.43 -1.36 -9.37
C MET A 644 -6.23 -1.58 -10.67
N GLY A 645 -5.59 -1.54 -11.83
CA GLY A 645 -6.28 -1.61 -13.14
C GLY A 645 -7.13 -2.87 -13.35
N ASP A 646 -6.79 -3.95 -12.66
CA ASP A 646 -7.53 -5.22 -12.64
C ASP A 646 -8.93 -5.13 -12.01
N LEU A 647 -9.19 -4.10 -11.19
CA LEU A 647 -10.51 -3.87 -10.55
C LEU A 647 -11.52 -3.13 -11.45
N ALA A 648 -11.18 -2.88 -12.72
CA ALA A 648 -12.04 -2.17 -13.66
C ALA A 648 -13.43 -2.80 -13.84
N LEU A 649 -13.58 -4.10 -13.57
CA LEU A 649 -14.85 -4.83 -13.64
C LEU A 649 -15.77 -4.59 -12.43
N SER A 650 -15.23 -4.11 -11.31
CA SER A 650 -15.97 -3.86 -10.07
C SER A 650 -16.66 -2.48 -10.04
N VAL A 651 -16.62 -1.75 -11.16
CA VAL A 651 -17.32 -0.47 -11.36
C VAL A 651 -18.72 -0.73 -11.90
N GLN A 652 -19.74 -0.41 -11.10
CA GLN A 652 -21.14 -0.59 -11.47
C GLN A 652 -21.79 0.77 -11.78
N GLY A 653 -22.40 0.89 -12.96
CA GLY A 653 -23.15 2.09 -13.35
C GLY A 653 -24.64 1.81 -13.40
N SER A 654 -25.45 2.59 -12.66
CA SER A 654 -26.91 2.59 -12.83
C SER A 654 -27.30 3.71 -13.80
N ALA A 655 -27.68 3.36 -15.03
CA ALA A 655 -28.48 4.26 -15.85
C ALA A 655 -29.91 4.23 -15.29
N GLY A 656 -30.49 5.40 -14.98
CA GLY A 656 -31.82 5.48 -14.38
C GLY A 656 -32.85 4.75 -15.25
N ASP A 657 -33.43 3.68 -14.70
CA ASP A 657 -34.61 3.03 -15.23
C ASP A 657 -35.80 3.96 -14.93
N ALA A 658 -36.08 4.88 -15.85
CA ALA A 658 -37.20 5.81 -15.77
C ALA A 658 -38.30 5.40 -16.76
N ALA A 659 -38.93 4.25 -16.51
CA ALA A 659 -40.29 4.01 -16.99
C ALA A 659 -41.26 4.80 -16.09
N LEU A 660 -41.38 6.11 -16.31
CA LEU A 660 -42.49 6.89 -15.77
C LEU A 660 -43.66 6.83 -16.78
N PRO A 661 -44.89 6.49 -16.34
CA PRO A 661 -46.04 6.42 -17.22
C PRO A 661 -46.38 7.81 -17.76
N LYS A 662 -46.59 7.90 -19.07
CA LYS A 662 -47.05 9.13 -19.73
C LYS A 662 -48.44 9.49 -19.19
N PRO A 663 -48.67 10.72 -18.70
CA PRO A 663 -50.02 11.20 -18.46
C PRO A 663 -50.71 11.43 -19.80
N VAL A 664 -51.97 10.98 -19.87
CA VAL A 664 -52.95 11.30 -20.93
C VAL A 664 -53.45 12.73 -20.73
#